data_AF-Q92499-F1
#
_entry.id   AF-Q92499-F1
#
_cell.length_a   1.000
_cell.length_b   1.000
_cell.length_c   1.000
_cell.angle_alpha   90.00
_cell.angle_beta   90.00
_cell.angle_gamma   90.00
#
_symmetry.space_group_name_H-M   'P 1'
#
loop_
_entity.id
_entity.type
_entity.pdbx_description
1 polymer ?
#
loop_
_entity_poly.entity_id
_entity_poly.type
_entity_poly.pdbx_seq_one_letter_code
_entity_poly.pdbx_strand_id
1 'polypeptide(L)'
;MAAFSEMGVMPEIAQAVEEMDWLLPTDIQAESIPLILGGGDVLMAAETGSGKTGAFSIPVIQIVYETLKDQQEGKKGKTTIKTGASVLNKWQMNPYDRGSAFAIGSDGLCCQSREVKEWHGCRATKGLMKGKHYYEVSCHDQGLCRVGWSTMQASLDLGTDKFGFGFGGTGKKSHNKQFDNYGEEFTMHDTIGCYLDIDKGHVKFSKNGKDLGLAFEIPPHMKNQALFPACVLKNAELKFNFGEEEFKFPPKDGFVALSKAPDGYIVKSQHSGNAQVTQTKFLPNAPKALIVEPSRELAEQTLNNIKQFKKYIDNPKLRELLIIGGVAARDQLSVLENGVDIVVGTPGRLDDLVSTGKLNLSQVRFLVLDEADGLLSQGYSDFINRMHNQIPQVTSDGKRLQVIVCSATLHSFDVKKLSEKIMHFPTWVDLKGEDSVPDTVHHVVVPVNPKTDRLWERLGKSHIRTDDVHAKDNTRPGANSPEMWSEAIKILKGEYAVRAIKEHKMDQAIIFCRTKIDCDNLEQYFIQQGGGPDKKGHQFSCVCLHGDRKPHERKQNLERFKKGDVRFLICTDVAARGIDIHGVPYVINVTLPDEKQNYVHRIGRVGRAERMGLAISLVATEKEKVWYHVCSSRGKGCYNTRLKEDGGCTIWYNEMQLLSEIEEHLNCTISQVEPDIKVPVDEFDGKVTYGQKRAAGGGSYKGHVDILAPTVQELAALEKEAQTSFLHLGYLPNQLFRTF
;
A
#
# COMPACT_ATOMS: atom_id res chain seq x y z
N MET A 1 -14.55 14.73 18.70
CA MET A 1 -14.02 15.52 17.59
C MET A 1 -12.50 15.63 17.57
N ALA A 2 -11.81 15.60 18.72
CA ALA A 2 -10.39 15.97 18.81
C ALA A 2 -9.43 15.10 17.95
N ALA A 3 -9.47 13.77 18.07
CA ALA A 3 -8.37 12.94 17.54
C ALA A 3 -8.22 12.97 16.01
N PHE A 4 -9.30 12.79 15.23
CA PHE A 4 -9.20 12.89 13.76
C PHE A 4 -8.91 14.31 13.28
N SER A 5 -9.46 15.32 13.96
CA SER A 5 -9.21 16.72 13.62
C SER A 5 -7.74 17.11 13.87
N GLU A 6 -7.10 16.56 14.90
CA GLU A 6 -5.68 16.77 15.21
C GLU A 6 -4.75 16.25 14.10
N MET A 7 -5.18 15.24 13.34
CA MET A 7 -4.45 14.73 12.17
C MET A 7 -4.67 15.56 10.89
N GLY A 8 -5.46 16.64 10.96
CA GLY A 8 -5.80 17.47 9.80
C GLY A 8 -7.02 16.98 9.00
N VAL A 9 -7.81 16.04 9.54
CA VAL A 9 -9.05 15.57 8.91
C VAL A 9 -10.16 16.62 9.05
N MET A 10 -10.85 16.91 7.94
CA MET A 10 -11.93 17.90 7.93
C MET A 10 -13.14 17.50 8.80
N PRO A 11 -13.86 18.47 9.40
CA PRO A 11 -14.96 18.20 10.35
C PRO A 11 -16.06 17.28 9.81
N GLU A 12 -16.40 17.41 8.52
CA GLU A 12 -17.46 16.62 7.89
C GLU A 12 -17.10 15.13 7.81
N ILE A 13 -15.83 14.81 7.56
CA ILE A 13 -15.36 13.41 7.59
C ILE A 13 -15.23 12.93 9.04
N ALA A 14 -14.70 13.76 9.94
CA ALA A 14 -14.59 13.42 11.36
C ALA A 14 -15.96 13.09 11.97
N GLN A 15 -17.01 13.83 11.61
CA GLN A 15 -18.38 13.54 12.02
C GLN A 15 -18.87 12.18 11.49
N ALA A 16 -18.60 11.87 10.22
CA ALA A 16 -18.99 10.58 9.64
C ALA A 16 -18.29 9.40 10.33
N VAL A 17 -17.02 9.58 10.69
CA VAL A 17 -16.19 8.57 11.35
C VAL A 17 -16.64 8.34 12.80
N GLU A 18 -17.04 9.39 13.53
CA GLU A 18 -17.62 9.24 14.88
C GLU A 18 -18.90 8.41 14.90
N GLU A 19 -19.76 8.54 13.88
CA GLU A 19 -20.98 7.74 13.75
C GLU A 19 -20.71 6.26 13.41
N MET A 20 -19.48 5.94 13.01
CA MET A 20 -18.99 4.58 12.83
C MET A 20 -18.34 4.03 14.10
N ASP A 21 -18.54 4.69 15.24
CA ASP A 21 -17.96 4.37 16.55
C ASP A 21 -16.42 4.45 16.61
N TRP A 22 -15.80 5.20 15.68
CA TRP A 22 -14.35 5.44 15.70
C TRP A 22 -14.03 6.72 16.49
N LEU A 23 -14.02 6.58 17.82
CA LEU A 23 -13.69 7.69 18.74
C LEU A 23 -12.19 8.06 18.69
N LEU A 24 -11.34 7.07 18.45
CA LEU A 24 -9.89 7.22 18.30
C LEU A 24 -9.44 6.55 17.00
N PRO A 25 -8.46 7.13 16.29
CA PRO A 25 -7.85 6.48 15.13
C PRO A 25 -7.12 5.22 15.57
N THR A 26 -7.12 4.20 14.72
CA THR A 26 -6.24 3.05 14.89
C THR A 26 -4.79 3.43 14.59
N ASP A 27 -3.82 2.66 15.06
CA ASP A 27 -2.39 2.97 14.85
C ASP A 27 -2.06 3.19 13.36
N ILE A 28 -2.61 2.36 12.47
CA ILE A 28 -2.38 2.50 11.02
C ILE A 28 -2.98 3.80 10.47
N GLN A 29 -4.10 4.26 11.02
CA GLN A 29 -4.73 5.52 10.64
C GLN A 29 -3.94 6.71 11.16
N ALA A 30 -3.49 6.64 12.42
CA ALA A 30 -2.69 7.68 13.07
C ALA A 30 -1.38 7.95 12.33
N GLU A 31 -0.70 6.89 11.88
CA GLU A 31 0.55 7.00 11.13
C GLU A 31 0.32 7.38 9.65
N SER A 32 -0.64 6.75 8.98
CA SER A 32 -0.76 6.89 7.51
C SER A 32 -1.51 8.16 7.08
N ILE A 33 -2.52 8.61 7.82
CA ILE A 33 -3.36 9.75 7.40
C ILE A 33 -2.53 11.03 7.23
N PRO A 34 -1.69 11.45 8.20
CA PRO A 34 -0.86 12.65 8.05
C PRO A 34 0.13 12.56 6.89
N LEU A 35 0.71 11.37 6.65
CA LEU A 35 1.65 11.14 5.55
C LEU A 35 0.97 11.29 4.19
N ILE A 36 -0.26 10.78 4.06
CA ILE A 36 -1.02 10.91 2.81
C ILE A 36 -1.47 12.36 2.60
N LEU A 37 -1.96 13.04 3.65
CA LEU A 37 -2.28 14.47 3.58
C LEU A 37 -1.06 15.33 3.20
N GLY A 38 0.14 14.93 3.63
CA GLY A 38 1.41 15.56 3.26
C GLY A 38 1.82 15.39 1.79
N GLY A 39 1.16 14.53 1.02
CA GLY A 39 1.40 14.30 -0.41
C GLY A 39 2.49 13.27 -0.75
N GLY A 40 2.98 12.53 0.25
CA GLY A 40 3.97 11.45 0.08
C GLY A 40 3.35 10.13 -0.36
N ASP A 41 4.11 9.30 -1.07
CA ASP A 41 3.67 7.92 -1.30
C ASP A 41 3.75 7.14 0.02
N VAL A 42 2.79 6.24 0.23
CA VAL A 42 2.71 5.48 1.48
C VAL A 42 2.55 4.00 1.16
N LEU A 43 3.46 3.21 1.69
CA LEU A 43 3.45 1.76 1.64
C LEU A 43 3.12 1.26 3.04
N MET A 44 1.94 0.67 3.24
CA MET A 44 1.45 0.31 4.57
C MET A 44 1.13 -1.19 4.74
N ALA A 45 1.58 -1.75 5.87
CA ALA A 45 1.19 -3.06 6.38
C ALA A 45 0.58 -2.94 7.77
N ALA A 46 -0.56 -3.58 7.90
CA ALA A 46 -1.20 -3.88 9.15
C ALA A 46 -2.06 -5.12 8.95
N GLU A 47 -2.48 -5.75 10.04
CA GLU A 47 -3.38 -6.89 9.99
C GLU A 47 -4.71 -6.55 9.29
N THR A 48 -5.43 -7.56 8.80
CA THR A 48 -6.79 -7.36 8.25
C THR A 48 -7.70 -6.78 9.33
N GLY A 49 -8.56 -5.81 9.00
CA GLY A 49 -9.48 -5.18 9.96
C GLY A 49 -8.86 -4.14 10.91
N SER A 50 -7.58 -3.81 10.76
CA SER A 50 -6.90 -2.74 11.50
C SER A 50 -7.32 -1.31 11.09
N GLY A 51 -8.21 -1.16 10.10
CA GLY A 51 -8.66 0.14 9.63
C GLY A 51 -7.90 0.71 8.43
N LYS A 52 -7.11 -0.10 7.70
CA LYS A 52 -6.38 0.29 6.47
C LYS A 52 -7.25 1.03 5.45
N THR A 53 -8.48 0.56 5.22
CA THR A 53 -9.39 1.21 4.27
C THR A 53 -9.70 2.65 4.66
N GLY A 54 -9.88 2.93 5.97
CA GLY A 54 -10.00 4.28 6.48
C GLY A 54 -8.71 5.09 6.33
N ALA A 55 -7.56 4.45 6.59
CA ALA A 55 -6.25 5.09 6.56
C ALA A 55 -5.92 5.72 5.19
N PHE A 56 -6.27 5.07 4.06
CA PHE A 56 -6.14 5.71 2.75
C PHE A 56 -7.38 6.49 2.30
N SER A 57 -8.60 6.01 2.59
CA SER A 57 -9.81 6.59 2.00
C SER A 57 -10.08 7.99 2.56
N ILE A 58 -9.91 8.20 3.86
CA ILE A 58 -10.17 9.48 4.53
C ILE A 58 -9.36 10.63 3.89
N PRO A 59 -8.01 10.55 3.81
CA PRO A 59 -7.22 11.63 3.23
C PRO A 59 -7.43 11.77 1.72
N VAL A 60 -7.68 10.68 0.99
CA VAL A 60 -8.01 10.74 -0.45
C VAL A 60 -9.33 11.47 -0.69
N ILE A 61 -10.38 11.15 0.07
CA ILE A 61 -11.69 11.81 0.00
C ILE A 61 -11.54 13.31 0.25
N GLN A 62 -10.83 13.68 1.31
CA GLN A 62 -10.60 15.09 1.66
C GLN A 62 -9.90 15.84 0.52
N ILE A 63 -8.77 15.31 0.03
CA ILE A 63 -7.98 16.02 -0.99
C ILE A 63 -8.74 16.11 -2.32
N VAL A 64 -9.48 15.06 -2.70
CA VAL A 64 -10.33 15.08 -3.90
C VAL A 64 -11.42 16.14 -3.75
N TYR A 65 -12.10 16.17 -2.60
CA TYR A 65 -13.12 17.18 -2.31
C TYR A 65 -12.56 18.61 -2.33
N GLU A 66 -11.45 18.87 -1.64
CA GLU A 66 -10.77 20.17 -1.62
C GLU A 66 -10.39 20.61 -3.04
N THR A 67 -9.87 19.68 -3.85
CA THR A 67 -9.54 19.95 -5.26
C THR A 67 -10.78 20.35 -6.08
N LEU A 68 -11.92 19.68 -5.87
CA LEU A 68 -13.17 20.04 -6.55
C LEU A 68 -13.73 21.38 -6.06
N LYS A 69 -13.65 21.65 -4.76
CA LYS A 69 -14.10 22.91 -4.15
C LYS A 69 -13.31 24.09 -4.66
N ASP A 70 -11.98 23.98 -4.73
CA ASP A 70 -11.12 25.01 -5.32
C ASP A 70 -11.48 25.29 -6.79
N GLN A 71 -11.79 24.23 -7.55
CA GLN A 71 -12.26 24.35 -8.94
C GLN A 71 -13.62 25.06 -9.04
N GLN A 72 -14.57 24.76 -8.16
CA GLN A 72 -15.90 25.37 -8.13
C GLN A 72 -15.87 26.84 -7.70
N GLU A 73 -15.07 27.18 -6.68
CA GLU A 73 -14.96 28.55 -6.17
C GLU A 73 -14.14 29.46 -7.10
N GLY A 74 -13.59 28.93 -8.19
CA GLY A 74 -12.68 29.66 -9.06
C GLY A 74 -11.40 30.09 -8.32
N LYS A 75 -11.17 29.57 -7.10
CA LYS A 75 -9.91 29.66 -6.40
C LYS A 75 -8.93 28.86 -7.22
N LYS A 76 -8.27 29.53 -8.16
CA LYS A 76 -6.97 29.10 -8.68
C LYS A 76 -6.12 28.90 -7.42
N GLY A 77 -6.00 27.65 -6.96
CA GLY A 77 -5.64 27.33 -5.57
C GLY A 77 -4.55 28.25 -5.07
N LYS A 78 -4.72 28.85 -3.88
CA LYS A 78 -3.59 29.49 -3.19
C LYS A 78 -2.49 28.42 -3.19
N THR A 79 -1.33 28.70 -3.79
CA THR A 79 -0.25 27.73 -4.11
C THR A 79 -0.50 26.72 -5.24
N THR A 80 -1.21 27.10 -6.31
CA THR A 80 -1.02 26.43 -7.61
C THR A 80 0.38 26.76 -8.10
N ILE A 81 1.23 25.75 -8.24
CA ILE A 81 2.30 25.80 -9.24
C ILE A 81 1.56 25.98 -10.56
N LYS A 82 1.51 27.22 -11.07
CA LYS A 82 0.63 27.63 -12.17
C LYS A 82 0.95 26.89 -13.47
N THR A 83 0.52 25.65 -13.68
CA THR A 83 0.94 24.80 -14.81
C THR A 83 0.88 25.48 -16.19
N GLY A 84 1.80 25.09 -17.08
CA GLY A 84 2.01 25.74 -18.38
C GLY A 84 2.82 27.04 -18.31
N ALA A 85 2.62 27.95 -19.27
CA ALA A 85 3.37 29.20 -19.40
C ALA A 85 3.24 30.13 -18.17
N SER A 86 2.19 29.94 -17.36
CA SER A 86 1.95 30.76 -16.16
C SER A 86 2.90 30.44 -15.00
N VAL A 87 3.53 29.26 -14.98
CA VAL A 87 4.58 28.87 -14.00
C VAL A 87 5.71 29.89 -14.11
N LEU A 88 5.99 30.34 -15.34
CA LEU A 88 7.07 31.26 -15.68
C LEU A 88 6.85 32.70 -15.17
N ASN A 89 5.67 33.01 -14.62
CA ASN A 89 5.35 34.36 -14.15
C ASN A 89 5.81 34.64 -12.72
N LYS A 90 6.08 33.61 -11.90
CA LYS A 90 6.57 33.75 -10.51
C LYS A 90 8.05 33.36 -10.43
N TRP A 91 8.82 33.98 -9.53
CA TRP A 91 10.15 33.49 -9.15
C TRP A 91 10.00 32.23 -8.30
N GLN A 92 10.35 31.08 -8.87
CA GLN A 92 10.27 29.77 -8.23
C GLN A 92 11.16 28.76 -8.99
N MET A 93 11.34 27.57 -8.43
CA MET A 93 11.96 26.45 -9.13
C MET A 93 11.02 25.93 -10.23
N ASN A 94 11.57 25.53 -11.37
CA ASN A 94 10.77 25.15 -12.54
C ASN A 94 10.43 23.65 -12.52
N PRO A 95 9.16 23.25 -12.33
CA PRO A 95 8.73 21.85 -12.34
C PRO A 95 8.94 21.14 -13.69
N TYR A 96 9.19 21.88 -14.76
CA TYR A 96 9.41 21.36 -16.11
C TYR A 96 10.89 21.32 -16.52
N ASP A 97 11.79 21.83 -15.68
CA ASP A 97 13.22 21.88 -15.93
C ASP A 97 13.97 21.28 -14.75
N ARG A 98 13.71 19.99 -14.52
CA ARG A 98 14.18 19.22 -13.36
C ARG A 98 14.45 17.75 -13.69
N GLY A 99 15.30 17.11 -12.90
CA GLY A 99 15.55 15.67 -12.96
C GLY A 99 14.34 14.85 -12.51
N SER A 100 14.28 13.58 -12.91
CA SER A 100 13.16 12.67 -12.65
C SER A 100 12.84 12.49 -11.16
N ALA A 101 13.85 12.38 -10.30
CA ALA A 101 13.68 12.25 -8.85
C ALA A 101 13.86 13.57 -8.08
N PHE A 102 13.64 14.70 -8.75
CA PHE A 102 13.66 16.03 -8.15
C PHE A 102 12.24 16.47 -7.79
N ALA A 103 11.94 16.66 -6.51
CA ALA A 103 10.64 17.16 -6.07
C ALA A 103 10.72 18.65 -5.72
N ILE A 104 9.63 19.38 -5.99
CA ILE A 104 9.44 20.77 -5.62
C ILE A 104 8.18 20.83 -4.76
N GLY A 105 8.29 21.47 -3.60
CA GLY A 105 7.18 21.73 -2.69
C GLY A 105 6.10 22.61 -3.32
N SER A 106 4.93 22.64 -2.68
CA SER A 106 3.77 23.39 -3.15
C SER A 106 4.02 24.90 -3.25
N ASP A 107 4.94 25.44 -2.46
CA ASP A 107 5.35 26.84 -2.48
C ASP A 107 6.18 27.23 -3.74
N GLY A 108 6.73 26.22 -4.43
CA GLY A 108 7.64 26.37 -5.57
C GLY A 108 9.10 26.67 -5.16
N LEU A 109 9.41 26.65 -3.87
CA LEU A 109 10.67 27.14 -3.30
C LEU A 109 11.41 26.08 -2.49
N CYS A 110 10.69 25.22 -1.78
CA CYS A 110 11.27 24.03 -1.18
C CYS A 110 11.52 22.98 -2.25
N CYS A 111 12.67 22.34 -2.26
CA CYS A 111 13.02 21.32 -3.22
C CYS A 111 13.88 20.24 -2.59
N GLN A 112 13.68 19.01 -3.03
CA GLN A 112 14.34 17.84 -2.43
C GLN A 112 14.64 16.78 -3.49
N SER A 113 15.67 15.98 -3.24
CA SER A 113 15.86 14.69 -3.88
C SER A 113 16.32 13.71 -2.82
N ARG A 114 15.68 12.54 -2.72
CA ARG A 114 16.04 11.49 -1.76
C ARG A 114 16.91 10.39 -2.39
N GLU A 115 17.39 10.59 -3.62
CA GLU A 115 18.33 9.65 -4.25
C GLU A 115 19.70 9.70 -3.57
N VAL A 116 20.16 8.54 -3.09
CA VAL A 116 21.44 8.42 -2.37
C VAL A 116 22.60 8.20 -3.34
N LYS A 117 22.33 7.78 -4.58
CA LYS A 117 23.37 7.45 -5.58
C LYS A 117 23.50 8.50 -6.68
N GLU A 118 22.38 9.02 -7.15
CA GLU A 118 22.32 9.89 -8.32
C GLU A 118 22.09 11.36 -7.94
N TRP A 119 22.45 12.24 -8.87
CA TRP A 119 22.27 13.67 -8.74
C TRP A 119 21.08 14.12 -9.57
N HIS A 120 20.13 14.81 -8.95
CA HIS A 120 19.00 15.40 -9.66
C HIS A 120 18.99 16.90 -9.45
N GLY A 121 18.89 17.67 -10.53
CA GLY A 121 18.91 19.13 -10.45
C GLY A 121 17.68 19.77 -11.04
N CYS A 122 17.58 21.08 -10.83
CA CYS A 122 16.50 21.91 -11.30
C CYS A 122 16.98 23.34 -11.53
N ARG A 123 16.37 24.00 -12.50
CA ARG A 123 16.56 25.44 -12.78
C ARG A 123 15.32 26.23 -12.42
N ALA A 124 15.49 27.51 -12.10
CA ALA A 124 14.39 28.42 -11.84
C ALA A 124 13.62 28.81 -13.10
N THR A 125 12.42 29.33 -12.90
CA THR A 125 11.50 29.78 -13.96
C THR A 125 11.96 31.02 -14.71
N LYS A 126 12.83 31.83 -14.08
CA LYS A 126 13.32 33.11 -14.58
C LYS A 126 14.82 33.22 -14.34
N GLY A 127 15.48 33.95 -15.22
CA GLY A 127 16.90 34.26 -15.16
C GLY A 127 17.14 35.73 -15.48
N LEU A 128 18.40 36.13 -15.48
CA LEU A 128 18.81 37.52 -15.66
C LEU A 128 19.81 37.68 -16.78
N MET A 129 19.74 38.84 -17.43
CA MET A 129 20.66 39.26 -18.50
C MET A 129 21.53 40.46 -18.15
N LYS A 130 21.20 41.22 -17.09
CA LYS A 130 21.93 42.43 -16.66
C LYS A 130 21.82 42.67 -15.16
N GLY A 131 22.70 43.52 -14.63
CA GLY A 131 22.62 44.05 -13.26
C GLY A 131 23.24 43.14 -12.18
N LYS A 132 23.07 43.59 -10.92
CA LYS A 132 23.64 42.96 -9.72
C LYS A 132 22.56 42.40 -8.82
N HIS A 133 22.47 41.08 -8.75
CA HIS A 133 21.36 40.42 -8.07
C HIS A 133 21.78 39.29 -7.14
N TYR A 134 20.87 38.97 -6.23
CA TYR A 134 21.09 38.10 -5.10
C TYR A 134 19.87 37.22 -4.80
N TYR A 135 20.12 36.00 -4.32
CA TYR A 135 19.13 35.14 -3.68
C TYR A 135 19.76 34.25 -2.61
N GLU A 136 18.92 33.67 -1.75
CA GLU A 136 19.36 32.76 -0.67
C GLU A 136 18.86 31.34 -0.88
N VAL A 137 19.64 30.40 -0.36
CA VAL A 137 19.25 29.00 -0.24
C VAL A 137 19.57 28.50 1.15
N SER A 138 18.56 27.99 1.86
CA SER A 138 18.72 27.36 3.16
C SER A 138 18.75 25.84 3.02
N CYS A 139 19.71 25.19 3.68
CA CYS A 139 19.82 23.73 3.67
C CYS A 139 18.99 23.13 4.81
N HIS A 140 18.11 22.20 4.48
CA HIS A 140 17.21 21.56 5.45
C HIS A 140 17.57 20.10 5.72
N ASP A 141 18.59 19.56 5.04
CA ASP A 141 19.01 18.17 5.19
C ASP A 141 20.53 18.04 5.04
N GLN A 142 21.08 16.91 5.49
CA GLN A 142 22.51 16.60 5.55
C GLN A 142 23.10 16.11 4.22
N GLY A 143 22.26 15.84 3.22
CA GLY A 143 22.73 15.36 1.92
C GLY A 143 23.61 16.33 1.15
N LEU A 144 24.08 15.87 0.01
CA LEU A 144 24.95 16.65 -0.85
C LEU A 144 24.13 17.53 -1.78
N CYS A 145 24.54 18.78 -1.92
CA CYS A 145 23.96 19.72 -2.86
C CYS A 145 25.02 20.58 -3.53
N ARG A 146 24.68 21.14 -4.70
CA ARG A 146 25.35 22.30 -5.30
C ARG A 146 24.30 23.33 -5.68
N VAL A 147 24.58 24.60 -5.41
CA VAL A 147 23.72 25.76 -5.75
C VAL A 147 24.49 26.74 -6.62
N GLY A 148 23.78 27.51 -7.44
CA GLY A 148 24.39 28.59 -8.20
C GLY A 148 23.62 28.95 -9.45
N TRP A 149 24.33 29.18 -10.55
CA TRP A 149 23.78 29.81 -11.74
C TRP A 149 24.06 28.97 -12.98
N SER A 150 23.09 28.88 -13.88
CA SER A 150 23.28 28.17 -15.15
C SER A 150 22.53 28.83 -16.28
N THR A 151 23.01 28.64 -17.51
CA THR A 151 22.21 28.97 -18.69
C THR A 151 21.25 27.83 -19.02
N MET A 152 20.36 28.08 -19.97
CA MET A 152 19.46 27.06 -20.49
C MET A 152 20.16 25.89 -21.19
N GLN A 153 21.42 26.06 -21.62
CA GLN A 153 22.18 25.01 -22.30
C GLN A 153 22.89 24.05 -21.33
N ALA A 154 22.92 24.37 -20.03
CA ALA A 154 23.57 23.53 -19.05
C ALA A 154 22.83 22.20 -18.84
N SER A 155 23.56 21.18 -18.43
CA SER A 155 23.07 20.01 -17.73
C SER A 155 22.42 20.43 -16.41
N LEU A 156 21.44 19.65 -15.97
CA LEU A 156 20.87 19.78 -14.63
C LEU A 156 21.84 19.28 -13.54
N ASP A 157 22.89 18.55 -13.90
CA ASP A 157 24.01 18.28 -13.00
C ASP A 157 24.93 19.51 -12.93
N LEU A 158 24.54 20.48 -12.10
CA LEU A 158 25.13 21.83 -12.05
C LEU A 158 26.66 21.82 -11.85
N GLY A 159 27.38 22.50 -12.74
CA GLY A 159 28.84 22.64 -12.69
C GLY A 159 29.62 21.56 -13.45
N THR A 160 28.93 20.60 -14.08
CA THR A 160 29.56 19.53 -14.88
C THR A 160 29.75 19.87 -16.37
N ASP A 161 29.43 21.10 -16.77
CA ASP A 161 29.62 21.60 -18.13
C ASP A 161 30.07 23.07 -18.12
N LYS A 162 30.33 23.59 -19.32
CA LYS A 162 30.81 24.95 -19.58
C LYS A 162 29.73 26.05 -19.48
N PHE A 163 28.53 25.73 -19.01
CA PHE A 163 27.36 26.61 -19.00
C PHE A 163 26.73 26.79 -17.62
N GLY A 164 27.27 26.12 -16.59
CA GLY A 164 26.83 26.21 -15.20
C GLY A 164 27.96 26.49 -14.22
N PHE A 165 27.63 27.19 -13.14
CA PHE A 165 28.50 27.53 -12.02
C PHE A 165 27.86 27.02 -10.73
N GLY A 166 28.49 26.06 -10.08
CA GLY A 166 27.97 25.46 -8.84
C GLY A 166 28.92 25.67 -7.67
N PHE A 167 28.37 25.95 -6.49
CA PHE A 167 29.08 25.86 -5.21
C PHE A 167 28.44 24.76 -4.38
N GLY A 168 29.24 23.79 -3.95
CA GLY A 168 28.77 22.56 -3.30
C GLY A 168 29.03 22.51 -1.81
N GLY A 169 28.22 21.71 -1.11
CA GLY A 169 28.32 21.49 0.34
C GLY A 169 29.69 21.01 0.83
N THR A 170 30.53 20.47 -0.07
CA THR A 170 31.91 20.09 0.20
C THR A 170 32.93 21.25 0.11
N GLY A 171 32.46 22.50 0.11
CA GLY A 171 33.33 23.69 0.07
C GLY A 171 33.97 23.96 -1.30
N LYS A 172 33.56 23.22 -2.34
CA LYS A 172 34.13 23.30 -3.69
C LYS A 172 33.26 24.12 -4.62
N LYS A 173 33.90 24.95 -5.44
CA LYS A 173 33.28 25.56 -6.61
C LYS A 173 33.48 24.64 -7.82
N SER A 174 32.49 24.58 -8.70
CA SER A 174 32.44 23.67 -9.84
C SER A 174 31.99 24.34 -11.12
N HIS A 175 32.76 24.14 -12.19
CA HIS A 175 32.47 24.59 -13.55
C HIS A 175 33.20 23.67 -14.54
N ASN A 176 32.52 23.23 -15.60
CA ASN A 176 33.11 22.38 -16.63
C ASN A 176 33.82 21.12 -16.09
N LYS A 177 33.20 20.45 -15.12
CA LYS A 177 33.73 19.26 -14.40
C LYS A 177 35.03 19.50 -13.62
N GLN A 178 35.47 20.74 -13.47
CA GLN A 178 36.54 21.08 -12.55
C GLN A 178 35.92 21.42 -11.20
N PHE A 179 36.50 20.88 -10.12
CA PHE A 179 36.01 21.03 -8.75
C PHE A 179 37.15 21.55 -7.88
N ASP A 180 37.19 22.86 -7.67
CA ASP A 180 38.26 23.55 -6.97
C ASP A 180 37.84 23.93 -5.56
N ASN A 181 38.77 23.88 -4.62
CA ASN A 181 38.54 24.42 -3.28
C ASN A 181 38.30 25.93 -3.39
N TYR A 182 37.31 26.44 -2.65
CA TYR A 182 36.92 27.84 -2.74
C TYR A 182 36.44 28.39 -1.40
N GLY A 183 35.41 27.76 -0.83
CA GLY A 183 34.76 28.21 0.39
C GLY A 183 34.87 27.17 1.49
N GLU A 184 34.02 27.35 2.48
CA GLU A 184 33.84 26.40 3.57
C GLU A 184 32.76 25.36 3.21
N GLU A 185 32.89 24.17 3.76
CA GLU A 185 31.83 23.15 3.69
C GLU A 185 30.54 23.66 4.34
N PHE A 186 29.38 23.24 3.84
CA PHE A 186 28.08 23.63 4.36
C PHE A 186 27.07 22.48 4.28
N THR A 187 26.12 22.47 5.21
CA THR A 187 25.14 21.40 5.37
C THR A 187 23.85 21.94 6.02
N MET A 188 23.00 21.07 6.56
CA MET A 188 21.78 21.39 7.30
C MET A 188 21.95 22.61 8.23
N HIS A 189 20.99 23.52 8.18
CA HIS A 189 20.92 24.82 8.89
C HIS A 189 21.80 25.95 8.34
N ASP A 190 22.72 25.68 7.41
CA ASP A 190 23.45 26.74 6.72
C ASP A 190 22.57 27.43 5.66
N THR A 191 22.81 28.74 5.49
CA THR A 191 22.20 29.54 4.42
C THR A 191 23.30 30.06 3.49
N ILE A 192 23.14 29.78 2.21
CA ILE A 192 24.05 30.18 1.14
C ILE A 192 23.47 31.36 0.37
N GLY A 193 24.19 32.46 0.37
CA GLY A 193 23.87 33.63 -0.45
C GLY A 193 24.54 33.50 -1.82
N CYS A 194 23.76 33.63 -2.90
CA CYS A 194 24.23 33.49 -4.27
C CYS A 194 24.22 34.86 -4.96
N TYR A 195 25.38 35.38 -5.33
CA TYR A 195 25.55 36.71 -5.93
C TYR A 195 25.92 36.61 -7.40
N LEU A 196 25.30 37.47 -8.21
CA LEU A 196 25.56 37.60 -9.64
C LEU A 196 25.69 39.07 -10.04
N ASP A 197 26.88 39.48 -10.47
CA ASP A 197 27.15 40.80 -11.06
C ASP A 197 27.42 40.60 -12.56
N ILE A 198 26.36 40.65 -13.37
CA ILE A 198 26.47 40.41 -14.83
C ILE A 198 27.29 41.52 -15.50
N ASP A 199 27.20 42.73 -14.98
CA ASP A 199 27.85 43.90 -15.57
C ASP A 199 29.38 43.80 -15.46
N LYS A 200 29.89 43.27 -14.34
CA LYS A 200 31.31 42.92 -14.18
C LYS A 200 31.65 41.51 -14.67
N GLY A 201 30.66 40.67 -14.89
CA GLY A 201 30.87 39.27 -15.25
C GLY A 201 31.33 38.41 -14.07
N HIS A 202 30.87 38.67 -12.84
CA HIS A 202 31.34 37.97 -11.64
C HIS A 202 30.23 37.18 -10.95
N VAL A 203 30.58 36.00 -10.46
CA VAL A 203 29.75 35.17 -9.58
C VAL A 203 30.49 34.97 -8.25
N LYS A 204 29.78 35.19 -7.13
CA LYS A 204 30.30 34.92 -5.79
C LYS A 204 29.24 34.32 -4.87
N PHE A 205 29.69 33.81 -3.73
CA PHE A 205 28.82 33.19 -2.72
C PHE A 205 29.15 33.69 -1.32
N SER A 206 28.17 33.65 -0.43
CA SER A 206 28.36 33.78 1.01
C SER A 206 27.84 32.55 1.74
N LYS A 207 28.40 32.26 2.91
CA LYS A 207 27.86 31.28 3.86
C LYS A 207 27.49 32.01 5.15
N ASN A 208 26.24 31.89 5.59
CA ASN A 208 25.73 32.53 6.81
C ASN A 208 26.11 34.02 6.91
N GLY A 209 26.00 34.75 5.80
CA GLY A 209 26.33 36.17 5.70
C GLY A 209 27.82 36.51 5.55
N LYS A 210 28.75 35.54 5.69
CA LYS A 210 30.18 35.71 5.43
C LYS A 210 30.48 35.57 3.94
N ASP A 211 30.99 36.64 3.33
CA ASP A 211 31.43 36.63 1.91
C ASP A 211 32.63 35.68 1.73
N LEU A 212 32.57 34.81 0.70
CA LEU A 212 33.60 33.83 0.37
C LEU A 212 34.54 34.31 -0.76
N GLY A 213 34.36 35.53 -1.27
CA GLY A 213 35.21 36.11 -2.31
C GLY A 213 34.73 35.79 -3.74
N LEU A 214 35.55 36.03 -4.75
CA LEU A 214 35.17 35.79 -6.15
C LEU A 214 35.23 34.28 -6.48
N ALA A 215 34.11 33.69 -6.91
CA ALA A 215 34.08 32.28 -7.31
C ALA A 215 34.42 32.10 -8.79
N PHE A 216 33.74 32.85 -9.67
CA PHE A 216 33.89 32.71 -11.11
C PHE A 216 33.85 34.05 -11.83
N GLU A 217 34.64 34.14 -12.90
CA GLU A 217 34.48 35.13 -13.96
C GLU A 217 33.67 34.48 -15.10
N ILE A 218 32.63 35.16 -15.57
CA ILE A 218 31.73 34.67 -16.61
C ILE A 218 32.50 34.65 -17.94
N PRO A 219 32.69 33.47 -18.55
CA PRO A 219 33.44 33.36 -19.78
C PRO A 219 32.81 34.13 -20.95
N PRO A 220 33.62 34.61 -21.92
CA PRO A 220 33.12 35.38 -23.06
C PRO A 220 32.03 34.67 -23.88
N HIS A 221 32.05 33.33 -23.98
CA HIS A 221 31.03 32.58 -24.74
C HIS A 221 29.64 32.59 -24.08
N MET A 222 29.56 32.94 -22.80
CA MET A 222 28.30 33.09 -22.06
C MET A 222 27.81 34.54 -22.04
N LYS A 223 28.57 35.47 -22.64
CA LYS A 223 28.17 36.87 -22.75
C LYS A 223 26.87 36.97 -23.54
N ASN A 224 25.91 37.74 -23.02
CA ASN A 224 24.53 37.86 -23.53
C ASN A 224 23.68 36.58 -23.41
N GLN A 225 24.03 35.63 -22.54
CA GLN A 225 23.14 34.54 -22.17
C GLN A 225 22.52 34.80 -20.80
N ALA A 226 21.27 34.42 -20.64
CA ALA A 226 20.58 34.57 -19.37
C ALA A 226 21.07 33.53 -18.37
N LEU A 227 21.32 33.95 -17.13
CA LEU A 227 21.70 33.09 -16.02
C LEU A 227 20.52 32.89 -15.08
N PHE A 228 20.18 31.63 -14.83
CA PHE A 228 19.08 31.18 -14.01
C PHE A 228 19.62 30.60 -12.71
N PRO A 229 18.99 30.89 -11.55
CA PRO A 229 19.22 30.12 -10.33
C PRO A 229 19.03 28.63 -10.60
N ALA A 230 19.94 27.82 -10.08
CA ALA A 230 19.96 26.38 -10.29
C ALA A 230 20.49 25.66 -9.05
N CYS A 231 20.09 24.41 -8.90
CA CYS A 231 20.72 23.50 -7.94
C CYS A 231 20.71 22.06 -8.43
N VAL A 232 21.48 21.22 -7.75
CA VAL A 232 21.47 19.77 -7.89
C VAL A 232 21.62 19.14 -6.50
N LEU A 233 20.84 18.09 -6.24
CA LEU A 233 20.66 17.45 -4.95
C LEU A 233 20.96 15.96 -5.04
N LYS A 234 21.47 15.41 -3.94
CA LYS A 234 21.69 13.99 -3.71
C LYS A 234 21.43 13.71 -2.23
N ASN A 235 20.27 13.10 -1.97
CA ASN A 235 19.70 12.88 -0.64
C ASN A 235 19.58 14.16 0.22
N ALA A 236 19.18 15.28 -0.38
CA ALA A 236 19.18 16.61 0.24
C ALA A 236 17.86 17.37 0.03
N GLU A 237 17.61 18.36 0.88
CA GLU A 237 16.51 19.33 0.77
C GLU A 237 17.03 20.75 0.92
N LEU A 238 16.55 21.65 0.06
CA LEU A 238 16.88 23.07 0.03
C LEU A 238 15.60 23.92 -0.04
N LYS A 239 15.59 25.07 0.63
CA LYS A 239 14.56 26.10 0.47
C LYS A 239 15.15 27.36 -0.14
N PHE A 240 14.59 27.79 -1.27
CA PHE A 240 14.99 29.02 -1.96
C PHE A 240 14.24 30.24 -1.43
N ASN A 241 14.93 31.36 -1.31
CA ASN A 241 14.32 32.68 -1.17
C ASN A 241 14.85 33.59 -2.27
N PHE A 242 13.95 34.05 -3.16
CA PHE A 242 14.26 34.99 -4.24
C PHE A 242 14.04 36.46 -3.86
N GLY A 243 13.64 36.72 -2.62
CA GLY A 243 13.38 38.04 -2.03
C GLY A 243 11.91 38.47 -2.05
N GLU A 244 10.98 37.52 -2.14
CA GLU A 244 9.56 37.77 -1.78
C GLU A 244 9.37 37.73 -0.26
N GLU A 245 10.19 36.92 0.43
CA GLU A 245 10.33 36.90 1.88
C GLU A 245 11.63 37.62 2.27
N GLU A 246 11.71 38.09 3.51
CA GLU A 246 12.93 38.73 4.03
C GLU A 246 14.11 37.76 4.03
N PHE A 247 15.28 38.24 3.59
CA PHE A 247 16.51 37.45 3.60
C PHE A 247 17.05 37.30 5.02
N LYS A 248 17.54 36.11 5.35
CA LYS A 248 18.22 35.87 6.63
C LYS A 248 19.54 36.63 6.70
N PHE A 249 20.22 36.78 5.58
CA PHE A 249 21.47 37.54 5.42
C PHE A 249 21.37 38.49 4.23
N PRO A 250 20.82 39.71 4.42
CA PRO A 250 20.61 40.66 3.34
C PRO A 250 21.89 40.98 2.55
N PRO A 251 21.79 41.15 1.22
CA PRO A 251 22.95 41.45 0.39
C PRO A 251 23.55 42.83 0.70
N LYS A 252 24.87 42.96 0.47
CA LYS A 252 25.63 44.21 0.58
C LYS A 252 26.06 44.72 -0.81
N ASP A 253 26.77 45.84 -0.88
CA ASP A 253 27.44 46.37 -2.09
C ASP A 253 26.52 46.66 -3.29
N GLY A 254 25.26 47.03 -3.03
CA GLY A 254 24.28 47.41 -4.05
C GLY A 254 23.67 46.24 -4.83
N PHE A 255 23.84 45.01 -4.36
CA PHE A 255 23.10 43.86 -4.89
C PHE A 255 21.63 43.92 -4.44
N VAL A 256 20.71 43.58 -5.35
CA VAL A 256 19.27 43.58 -5.07
C VAL A 256 18.68 42.17 -5.19
N ALA A 257 17.53 41.95 -4.54
CA ALA A 257 16.79 40.69 -4.66
C ALA A 257 16.42 40.37 -6.11
N LEU A 258 16.41 39.08 -6.47
CA LEU A 258 15.91 38.61 -7.78
C LEU A 258 14.45 39.02 -8.02
N SER A 259 13.60 38.95 -7.00
CA SER A 259 12.19 39.37 -7.06
C SER A 259 12.01 40.84 -7.43
N LYS A 260 13.02 41.68 -7.21
CA LYS A 260 13.03 43.13 -7.48
C LYS A 260 13.79 43.50 -8.76
N ALA A 261 14.22 42.51 -9.55
CA ALA A 261 14.86 42.77 -10.83
C ALA A 261 13.90 43.54 -11.77
N PRO A 262 14.38 44.57 -12.49
CA PRO A 262 13.58 45.25 -13.51
C PRO A 262 13.12 44.29 -14.61
N ASP A 263 11.89 44.45 -15.13
CA ASP A 263 11.33 43.54 -16.15
C ASP A 263 12.23 43.38 -17.38
N GLY A 264 12.91 44.46 -17.81
CA GLY A 264 13.83 44.42 -18.96
C GLY A 264 15.11 43.59 -18.73
N TYR A 265 15.40 43.18 -17.50
CA TYR A 265 16.56 42.34 -17.16
C TYR A 265 16.17 40.85 -17.07
N ILE A 266 14.88 40.57 -16.91
CA ILE A 266 14.35 39.24 -16.65
C ILE A 266 14.14 38.49 -17.96
N VAL A 267 14.61 37.24 -18.00
CA VAL A 267 14.32 36.29 -19.07
C VAL A 267 13.55 35.11 -18.50
N LYS A 268 12.43 34.75 -19.13
CA LYS A 268 11.64 33.57 -18.74
C LYS A 268 12.27 32.30 -19.34
N SER A 269 12.22 31.20 -18.60
CA SER A 269 12.67 29.89 -19.10
C SER A 269 11.83 29.46 -20.30
N GLN A 270 12.47 28.79 -21.28
CA GLN A 270 11.79 28.18 -22.43
C GLN A 270 11.19 26.81 -22.10
N HIS A 271 11.59 26.19 -20.97
CA HIS A 271 11.00 24.94 -20.49
C HIS A 271 9.65 25.22 -19.80
N SER A 272 8.63 25.44 -20.62
CA SER A 272 7.23 25.31 -20.19
C SER A 272 6.77 23.89 -20.50
N GLY A 273 6.10 23.23 -19.56
CA GLY A 273 5.52 21.92 -19.83
C GLY A 273 4.65 21.97 -21.10
N ASN A 274 4.74 20.91 -21.92
CA ASN A 274 3.92 20.73 -23.12
C ASN A 274 2.42 20.55 -22.82
N ALA A 275 2.01 20.72 -21.57
CA ALA A 275 0.65 21.05 -21.27
C ALA A 275 0.38 22.45 -21.86
N GLN A 276 -0.04 22.47 -23.13
CA GLN A 276 -1.18 23.31 -23.46
C GLN A 276 -2.20 23.00 -22.38
N VAL A 277 -2.26 23.85 -21.36
CA VAL A 277 -3.42 23.92 -20.49
C VAL A 277 -4.49 24.56 -21.36
N THR A 278 -4.95 23.82 -22.38
CA THR A 278 -6.37 23.83 -22.68
C THR A 278 -6.99 23.65 -21.32
N GLN A 279 -7.69 24.69 -20.83
CA GLN A 279 -8.51 24.62 -19.62
C GLN A 279 -8.98 23.18 -19.51
N THR A 280 -8.47 22.43 -18.52
CA THR A 280 -8.75 20.98 -18.46
C THR A 280 -10.26 20.89 -18.40
N LYS A 281 -10.87 20.57 -19.54
CA LYS A 281 -12.32 20.45 -19.61
C LYS A 281 -12.64 19.38 -18.60
N PHE A 282 -13.57 19.68 -17.70
CA PHE A 282 -14.09 18.67 -16.81
C PHE A 282 -14.55 17.50 -17.69
N LEU A 283 -13.87 16.36 -17.58
CA LEU A 283 -14.21 15.15 -18.31
C LEU A 283 -14.99 14.29 -17.33
N PRO A 284 -16.26 13.99 -17.59
CA PRO A 284 -17.09 13.28 -16.63
C PRO A 284 -16.55 11.86 -16.34
N ASN A 285 -15.81 11.28 -17.27
CA ASN A 285 -15.21 9.96 -17.14
C ASN A 285 -13.73 9.97 -16.71
N ALA A 286 -13.23 11.06 -16.10
CA ALA A 286 -11.85 11.19 -15.64
C ALA A 286 -11.78 11.38 -14.11
N PRO A 287 -11.74 10.30 -13.30
CA PRO A 287 -11.67 10.41 -11.86
C PRO A 287 -10.34 11.02 -11.37
N LYS A 288 -10.37 11.59 -10.16
CA LYS A 288 -9.17 12.05 -9.44
C LYS A 288 -8.53 10.95 -8.60
N ALA A 289 -9.28 9.93 -8.20
CA ALA A 289 -8.75 8.78 -7.47
C ALA A 289 -9.17 7.46 -8.12
N LEU A 290 -8.22 6.54 -8.24
CA LEU A 290 -8.43 5.17 -8.71
C LEU A 290 -7.95 4.20 -7.63
N ILE A 291 -8.89 3.44 -7.05
CA ILE A 291 -8.63 2.41 -6.04
C ILE A 291 -8.83 1.05 -6.68
N VAL A 292 -7.78 0.22 -6.65
CA VAL A 292 -7.73 -1.10 -7.26
C VAL A 292 -7.78 -2.17 -6.18
N GLU A 293 -8.72 -3.08 -6.34
CA GLU A 293 -9.02 -4.15 -5.37
C GLU A 293 -8.94 -5.52 -6.07
N PRO A 294 -8.41 -6.57 -5.41
CA PRO A 294 -8.26 -7.88 -6.02
C PRO A 294 -9.58 -8.64 -6.20
N SER A 295 -10.61 -8.35 -5.40
CA SER A 295 -11.90 -9.04 -5.43
C SER A 295 -13.07 -8.08 -5.56
N ARG A 296 -14.21 -8.59 -6.04
CA ARG A 296 -15.43 -7.77 -6.20
C ARG A 296 -16.01 -7.38 -4.86
N GLU A 297 -15.93 -8.29 -3.90
CA GLU A 297 -16.42 -8.14 -2.54
C GLU A 297 -15.66 -7.03 -1.81
N LEU A 298 -14.32 -7.02 -1.96
CA LEU A 298 -13.46 -5.95 -1.48
C LEU A 298 -13.81 -4.60 -2.10
N ALA A 299 -13.92 -4.56 -3.43
CA ALA A 299 -14.30 -3.34 -4.13
C ALA A 299 -15.66 -2.79 -3.67
N GLU A 300 -16.65 -3.66 -3.46
CA GLU A 300 -17.95 -3.28 -2.89
C GLU A 300 -17.80 -2.74 -1.46
N GLN A 301 -17.03 -3.40 -0.61
CA GLN A 301 -16.79 -2.96 0.77
C GLN A 301 -16.09 -1.60 0.81
N THR A 302 -15.00 -1.43 0.06
CA THR A 302 -14.25 -0.17 -0.01
C THR A 302 -15.12 0.98 -0.51
N LEU A 303 -15.96 0.76 -1.53
CA LEU A 303 -16.90 1.78 -1.99
C LEU A 303 -17.95 2.12 -0.92
N ASN A 304 -18.44 1.13 -0.16
CA ASN A 304 -19.38 1.38 0.94
C ASN A 304 -18.73 2.18 2.08
N ASN A 305 -17.47 1.89 2.41
CA ASN A 305 -16.71 2.67 3.39
C ASN A 305 -16.53 4.11 2.91
N ILE A 306 -16.17 4.32 1.64
CA ILE A 306 -16.08 5.66 1.04
C ILE A 306 -17.42 6.42 1.13
N LYS A 307 -18.55 5.74 0.88
CA LYS A 307 -19.89 6.33 1.03
C LYS A 307 -20.19 6.74 2.46
N GLN A 308 -19.76 5.95 3.44
CA GLN A 308 -19.90 6.29 4.86
C GLN A 308 -19.01 7.49 5.21
N PHE A 309 -17.72 7.45 4.87
CA PHE A 309 -16.77 8.53 5.19
C PHE A 309 -17.14 9.88 4.57
N LYS A 310 -17.73 9.90 3.37
CA LYS A 310 -18.14 11.14 2.68
C LYS A 310 -19.56 11.59 3.00
N LYS A 311 -20.28 10.93 3.92
CA LYS A 311 -21.72 11.14 4.18
C LYS A 311 -22.12 12.62 4.34
N TYR A 312 -21.25 13.43 4.94
CA TYR A 312 -21.49 14.85 5.21
C TYR A 312 -20.86 15.82 4.18
N ILE A 313 -20.31 15.31 3.07
CA ILE A 313 -19.70 16.12 2.00
C ILE A 313 -20.72 16.37 0.87
N ASP A 314 -21.23 17.60 0.74
CA ASP A 314 -22.29 17.92 -0.23
C ASP A 314 -22.00 19.11 -1.19
N ASN A 315 -21.03 19.99 -0.90
CA ASN A 315 -20.74 21.16 -1.75
C ASN A 315 -19.24 21.37 -2.02
N PRO A 316 -18.71 20.87 -3.15
CA PRO A 316 -19.38 20.03 -4.14
C PRO A 316 -19.62 18.60 -3.65
N LYS A 317 -20.68 17.97 -4.13
CA LYS A 317 -20.98 16.57 -3.85
C LYS A 317 -19.99 15.67 -4.55
N LEU A 318 -19.28 14.86 -3.77
CA LEU A 318 -18.30 13.91 -4.27
C LEU A 318 -18.99 12.69 -4.89
N ARG A 319 -18.56 12.25 -6.06
CA ARG A 319 -19.16 11.14 -6.83
C ARG A 319 -18.20 9.98 -6.98
N GLU A 320 -18.74 8.78 -6.84
CA GLU A 320 -18.00 7.54 -6.74
C GLU A 320 -18.63 6.47 -7.64
N LEU A 321 -17.82 5.60 -8.20
CA LEU A 321 -18.28 4.51 -9.05
C LEU A 321 -17.55 3.21 -8.74
N LEU A 322 -18.33 2.13 -8.71
CA LEU A 322 -17.83 0.76 -8.63
C LEU A 322 -17.68 0.14 -10.01
N ILE A 323 -16.46 -0.22 -10.38
CA ILE A 323 -16.11 -0.84 -11.66
C ILE A 323 -15.70 -2.29 -11.43
N ILE A 324 -16.69 -3.18 -11.45
CA ILE A 324 -16.51 -4.63 -11.30
C ILE A 324 -17.20 -5.40 -12.42
N GLY A 325 -16.70 -6.61 -12.72
CA GLY A 325 -17.37 -7.51 -13.65
C GLY A 325 -18.69 -8.05 -13.10
N GLY A 326 -19.57 -8.53 -13.97
CA GLY A 326 -20.88 -9.09 -13.60
C GLY A 326 -21.99 -8.06 -13.38
N VAL A 327 -21.64 -6.77 -13.35
CA VAL A 327 -22.58 -5.64 -13.47
C VAL A 327 -22.72 -5.27 -14.95
N ALA A 328 -23.91 -4.91 -15.39
CA ALA A 328 -24.14 -4.53 -16.78
C ALA A 328 -23.29 -3.30 -17.14
N ALA A 329 -22.58 -3.40 -18.27
CA ALA A 329 -21.67 -2.34 -18.70
C ALA A 329 -22.37 -0.99 -18.86
N ARG A 330 -23.63 -1.02 -19.34
CA ARG A 330 -24.46 0.16 -19.53
C ARG A 330 -24.66 0.97 -18.26
N ASP A 331 -24.78 0.31 -17.11
CA ASP A 331 -25.04 0.98 -15.83
C ASP A 331 -23.80 1.68 -15.31
N GLN A 332 -22.61 1.10 -15.54
CA GLN A 332 -21.34 1.76 -15.21
C GLN A 332 -21.07 2.94 -16.15
N LEU A 333 -21.36 2.77 -17.45
CA LEU A 333 -21.16 3.81 -18.46
C LEU A 333 -22.10 5.01 -18.24
N SER A 334 -23.35 4.79 -17.85
CA SER A 334 -24.28 5.89 -17.57
C SER A 334 -23.85 6.73 -16.36
N VAL A 335 -23.21 6.13 -15.36
CA VAL A 335 -22.62 6.89 -14.24
C VAL A 335 -21.39 7.68 -14.70
N LEU A 336 -20.51 7.06 -15.52
CA LEU A 336 -19.35 7.74 -16.10
C LEU A 336 -19.74 8.95 -16.96
N GLU A 337 -20.85 8.87 -17.70
CA GLU A 337 -21.38 9.98 -18.51
C GLU A 337 -21.83 11.17 -17.65
N ASN A 338 -22.30 10.91 -16.43
CA ASN A 338 -22.76 11.96 -15.52
C ASN A 338 -21.60 12.64 -14.77
N GLY A 339 -20.47 11.98 -14.56
CA GLY A 339 -19.32 12.51 -13.81
C GLY A 339 -18.95 11.64 -12.62
N VAL A 340 -17.67 11.28 -12.50
CA VAL A 340 -17.11 10.54 -11.35
C VAL A 340 -15.82 11.17 -10.85
N ASP A 341 -15.62 11.17 -9.53
CA ASP A 341 -14.43 11.71 -8.87
C ASP A 341 -13.54 10.60 -8.30
N ILE A 342 -14.15 9.54 -7.76
CA ILE A 342 -13.45 8.38 -7.18
C ILE A 342 -13.94 7.08 -7.83
N VAL A 343 -13.04 6.28 -8.35
CA VAL A 343 -13.34 4.95 -8.88
C VAL A 343 -12.76 3.89 -7.96
N VAL A 344 -13.57 2.92 -7.57
CA VAL A 344 -13.13 1.67 -6.94
C VAL A 344 -13.40 0.53 -7.92
N GLY A 345 -12.44 -0.33 -8.19
CA GLY A 345 -12.68 -1.41 -9.16
C GLY A 345 -11.72 -2.59 -9.10
N THR A 346 -12.09 -3.61 -9.87
CA THR A 346 -11.29 -4.83 -10.03
C THR A 346 -10.54 -4.82 -11.37
N PRO A 347 -9.30 -5.34 -11.44
CA PRO A 347 -8.43 -5.23 -12.60
C PRO A 347 -9.08 -5.55 -13.94
N GLY A 348 -9.77 -6.69 -14.05
CA GLY A 348 -10.33 -7.14 -15.32
C GLY A 348 -11.35 -6.17 -15.93
N ARG A 349 -12.17 -5.50 -15.12
CA ARG A 349 -13.16 -4.55 -15.62
C ARG A 349 -12.57 -3.15 -15.82
N LEU A 350 -11.61 -2.76 -14.98
CA LEU A 350 -10.86 -1.52 -15.15
C LEU A 350 -10.07 -1.53 -16.47
N ASP A 351 -9.36 -2.62 -16.77
CA ASP A 351 -8.55 -2.74 -18.00
C ASP A 351 -9.40 -2.61 -19.26
N ASP A 352 -10.59 -3.23 -19.28
CA ASP A 352 -11.56 -3.11 -20.38
C ASP A 352 -12.03 -1.65 -20.58
N LEU A 353 -12.46 -0.97 -19.51
CA LEU A 353 -12.95 0.41 -19.65
C LEU A 353 -11.84 1.42 -19.97
N VAL A 354 -10.62 1.19 -19.50
CA VAL A 354 -9.48 2.06 -19.84
C VAL A 354 -9.02 1.81 -21.28
N SER A 355 -8.84 0.54 -21.68
CA SER A 355 -8.40 0.21 -23.05
C SER A 355 -9.40 0.62 -24.12
N THR A 356 -10.69 0.66 -23.81
CA THR A 356 -11.75 1.16 -24.71
C THR A 356 -11.95 2.68 -24.63
N GLY A 357 -11.15 3.39 -23.83
CA GLY A 357 -11.24 4.85 -23.65
C GLY A 357 -12.49 5.34 -22.91
N LYS A 358 -13.26 4.42 -22.30
CA LYS A 358 -14.47 4.73 -21.55
C LYS A 358 -14.15 5.29 -20.16
N LEU A 359 -13.05 4.87 -19.56
CA LEU A 359 -12.47 5.46 -18.35
C LEU A 359 -11.16 6.15 -18.71
N ASN A 360 -11.04 7.44 -18.40
CA ASN A 360 -9.88 8.24 -18.75
C ASN A 360 -9.01 8.50 -17.51
N LEU A 361 -7.72 8.16 -17.58
CA LEU A 361 -6.80 8.29 -16.44
C LEU A 361 -6.08 9.65 -16.35
N SER A 362 -6.34 10.57 -17.28
CA SER A 362 -5.64 11.86 -17.40
C SER A 362 -5.82 12.83 -16.22
N GLN A 363 -6.77 12.57 -15.32
CA GLN A 363 -7.02 13.41 -14.13
C GLN A 363 -6.74 12.69 -12.82
N VAL A 364 -6.25 11.44 -12.87
CA VAL A 364 -5.95 10.64 -11.68
C VAL A 364 -4.78 11.27 -10.93
N ARG A 365 -5.03 11.68 -9.70
CA ARG A 365 -4.08 12.18 -8.70
C ARG A 365 -3.69 11.11 -7.69
N PHE A 366 -4.57 10.15 -7.43
CA PHE A 366 -4.35 9.07 -6.47
C PHE A 366 -4.51 7.72 -7.15
N LEU A 367 -3.48 6.88 -7.05
CA LEU A 367 -3.55 5.46 -7.37
C LEU A 367 -3.40 4.67 -6.07
N VAL A 368 -4.46 3.98 -5.66
CA VAL A 368 -4.43 3.11 -4.48
C VAL A 368 -4.45 1.65 -4.93
N LEU A 369 -3.51 0.86 -4.45
CA LEU A 369 -3.49 -0.59 -4.61
C LEU A 369 -3.74 -1.22 -3.25
N ASP A 370 -4.98 -1.63 -2.98
CA ASP A 370 -5.31 -2.34 -1.74
C ASP A 370 -5.10 -3.85 -1.93
N GLU A 371 -4.71 -4.54 -0.86
CA GLU A 371 -4.34 -5.96 -0.86
C GLU A 371 -3.36 -6.30 -2.00
N ALA A 372 -2.26 -5.53 -2.09
CA ALA A 372 -1.34 -5.54 -3.23
C ALA A 372 -0.61 -6.88 -3.44
N ASP A 373 -0.26 -7.59 -2.38
CA ASP A 373 0.17 -8.99 -2.42
C ASP A 373 -0.90 -9.87 -3.06
N GLY A 374 -2.17 -9.65 -2.72
CA GLY A 374 -3.30 -10.33 -3.35
C GLY A 374 -3.49 -10.00 -4.83
N LEU A 375 -3.18 -8.77 -5.26
CA LEU A 375 -3.18 -8.37 -6.68
C LEU A 375 -2.03 -9.04 -7.44
N LEU A 376 -0.83 -9.05 -6.85
CA LEU A 376 0.38 -9.61 -7.46
C LEU A 376 0.30 -11.14 -7.59
N SER A 377 -0.18 -11.84 -6.55
CA SER A 377 -0.32 -13.30 -6.56
C SER A 377 -1.35 -13.78 -7.61
N GLN A 378 -2.28 -12.90 -8.01
CA GLN A 378 -3.23 -13.16 -9.09
C GLN A 378 -2.70 -12.82 -10.49
N GLY A 379 -1.46 -12.37 -10.61
CA GLY A 379 -0.80 -12.05 -11.88
C GLY A 379 -1.22 -10.70 -12.47
N TYR A 380 -1.65 -9.74 -11.65
CA TYR A 380 -2.03 -8.40 -12.14
C TYR A 380 -0.86 -7.40 -12.24
N SER A 381 0.39 -7.85 -12.11
CA SER A 381 1.59 -7.00 -12.23
C SER A 381 1.63 -6.21 -13.54
N ASP A 382 1.32 -6.86 -14.67
CA ASP A 382 1.32 -6.18 -15.98
C ASP A 382 0.18 -5.17 -16.10
N PHE A 383 -0.98 -5.47 -15.52
CA PHE A 383 -2.11 -4.55 -15.48
C PHE A 383 -1.74 -3.28 -14.68
N ILE A 384 -1.16 -3.44 -13.48
CA ILE A 384 -0.74 -2.30 -12.64
C ILE A 384 0.27 -1.43 -13.39
N ASN A 385 1.27 -2.06 -14.02
CA ASN A 385 2.27 -1.35 -14.82
C ASN A 385 1.66 -0.57 -15.99
N ARG A 386 0.71 -1.19 -16.72
CA ARG A 386 0.01 -0.50 -17.83
C ARG A 386 -0.81 0.69 -17.33
N MET A 387 -1.52 0.54 -16.22
CA MET A 387 -2.30 1.64 -15.63
C MET A 387 -1.41 2.78 -15.17
N HIS A 388 -0.38 2.48 -14.39
CA HIS A 388 0.59 3.48 -13.91
C HIS A 388 1.21 4.28 -15.06
N ASN A 389 1.60 3.61 -16.15
CA ASN A 389 2.18 4.26 -17.33
C ASN A 389 1.21 5.17 -18.10
N GLN A 390 -0.10 4.95 -17.97
CA GLN A 390 -1.13 5.78 -18.61
C GLN A 390 -1.59 6.94 -17.71
N ILE A 391 -1.29 6.90 -16.42
CA ILE A 391 -1.60 7.99 -15.49
C ILE A 391 -0.53 9.08 -15.60
N PRO A 392 -0.92 10.37 -15.71
CA PRO A 392 0.03 11.47 -15.66
C PRO A 392 0.77 11.51 -14.32
N GLN A 393 2.09 11.45 -14.40
CA GLN A 393 2.97 11.53 -13.21
C GLN A 393 2.94 12.92 -12.56
N VAL A 394 2.52 13.92 -13.33
CA VAL A 394 2.18 15.26 -12.86
C VAL A 394 0.78 15.59 -13.35
N THR A 395 -0.12 15.90 -12.42
CA THR A 395 -1.51 16.26 -12.69
C THR A 395 -1.61 17.69 -13.24
N SER A 396 -2.78 18.03 -13.78
CA SER A 396 -3.00 19.35 -14.42
C SER A 396 -2.88 20.54 -13.47
N ASP A 397 -3.02 20.33 -12.16
CA ASP A 397 -2.79 21.32 -11.10
C ASP A 397 -1.31 21.39 -10.63
N GLY A 398 -0.41 20.65 -11.27
CA GLY A 398 1.03 20.66 -11.01
C GLY A 398 1.44 19.81 -9.81
N LYS A 399 0.51 19.06 -9.22
CA LYS A 399 0.81 18.06 -8.19
C LYS A 399 1.34 16.78 -8.84
N ARG A 400 2.01 15.96 -8.05
CA ARG A 400 2.48 14.63 -8.48
C ARG A 400 1.34 13.63 -8.33
N LEU A 401 1.36 12.56 -9.12
CA LEU A 401 0.65 11.34 -8.79
C LEU A 401 1.10 10.84 -7.41
N GLN A 402 0.15 10.57 -6.53
CA GLN A 402 0.39 9.93 -5.25
C GLN A 402 -0.08 8.48 -5.33
N VAL A 403 0.80 7.56 -4.99
CA VAL A 403 0.60 6.12 -5.00
C VAL A 403 0.58 5.63 -3.56
N ILE A 404 -0.49 4.92 -3.21
CA ILE A 404 -0.68 4.33 -1.89
C ILE A 404 -0.82 2.83 -2.10
N VAL A 405 -0.02 2.05 -1.38
CA VAL A 405 -0.03 0.59 -1.49
C VAL A 405 -0.29 0.01 -0.12
N CYS A 406 -1.36 -0.77 -0.01
CA CYS A 406 -1.71 -1.51 1.19
C CYS A 406 -1.46 -2.99 0.94
N SER A 407 -0.76 -3.66 1.84
CA SER A 407 -0.54 -5.10 1.74
C SER A 407 -0.39 -5.71 3.12
N ALA A 408 -0.67 -7.00 3.25
CA ALA A 408 -0.35 -7.71 4.47
C ALA A 408 1.14 -8.09 4.56
N THR A 409 1.91 -8.00 3.47
CA THR A 409 3.29 -8.50 3.36
C THR A 409 4.21 -7.53 2.60
N LEU A 410 4.60 -6.41 3.24
CA LEU A 410 5.47 -5.39 2.61
C LEU A 410 6.87 -5.91 2.25
N HIS A 411 7.36 -6.91 2.99
CA HIS A 411 8.68 -7.49 2.79
C HIS A 411 8.73 -8.57 1.72
N SER A 412 7.57 -8.92 1.13
CA SER A 412 7.57 -9.85 0.00
C SER A 412 8.33 -9.24 -1.18
N PHE A 413 9.09 -10.08 -1.88
CA PHE A 413 9.93 -9.63 -2.99
C PHE A 413 9.11 -8.88 -4.07
N ASP A 414 7.93 -9.39 -4.38
CA ASP A 414 7.08 -8.80 -5.41
C ASP A 414 6.47 -7.45 -5.00
N VAL A 415 6.05 -7.27 -3.73
CA VAL A 415 5.53 -5.98 -3.22
C VAL A 415 6.65 -4.94 -3.18
N LYS A 416 7.85 -5.32 -2.71
CA LYS A 416 9.01 -4.43 -2.70
C LYS A 416 9.43 -4.00 -4.10
N LYS A 417 9.48 -4.96 -5.04
CA LYS A 417 9.79 -4.67 -6.44
C LYS A 417 8.73 -3.79 -7.10
N LEU A 418 7.45 -3.96 -6.73
CA LEU A 418 6.38 -3.09 -7.19
C LEU A 418 6.56 -1.67 -6.67
N SER A 419 6.79 -1.50 -5.35
CA SER A 419 6.94 -0.18 -4.73
C SER A 419 8.11 0.60 -5.31
N GLU A 420 9.27 -0.04 -5.51
CA GLU A 420 10.44 0.55 -6.17
C GLU A 420 10.16 1.02 -7.61
N LYS A 421 9.16 0.44 -8.28
CA LYS A 421 8.86 0.72 -9.69
C LYS A 421 7.83 1.82 -9.90
N ILE A 422 6.81 1.89 -9.05
CA ILE A 422 5.65 2.79 -9.25
C ILE A 422 5.55 3.91 -8.22
N MET A 423 6.27 3.82 -7.10
CA MET A 423 6.22 4.81 -6.02
C MET A 423 7.48 5.68 -6.05
N HIS A 424 7.35 6.91 -5.58
CA HIS A 424 8.43 7.88 -5.51
C HIS A 424 8.77 8.17 -4.04
N PHE A 425 9.77 7.45 -3.52
CA PHE A 425 10.21 7.48 -2.11
C PHE A 425 9.06 7.24 -1.12
N PRO A 426 8.44 6.05 -1.15
CA PRO A 426 7.34 5.75 -0.25
C PRO A 426 7.78 5.73 1.21
N THR A 427 6.99 6.34 2.09
CA THR A 427 7.14 6.13 3.54
C THR A 427 6.55 4.77 3.89
N TRP A 428 7.32 3.97 4.62
CA TRP A 428 6.91 2.64 5.08
C TRP A 428 6.20 2.79 6.42
N VAL A 429 4.94 2.37 6.48
CA VAL A 429 4.17 2.24 7.72
C VAL A 429 3.93 0.75 7.94
N ASP A 430 4.89 0.09 8.56
CA ASP A 430 4.81 -1.34 8.85
C ASP A 430 4.52 -1.56 10.34
N LEU A 431 3.25 -1.82 10.64
CA LEU A 431 2.80 -2.14 11.99
C LEU A 431 2.63 -3.64 12.22
N LYS A 432 2.84 -4.47 11.20
CA LYS A 432 2.67 -5.92 11.30
C LYS A 432 3.98 -6.59 11.69
N GLY A 433 5.11 -6.09 11.19
CA GLY A 433 6.39 -6.77 11.33
C GLY A 433 6.41 -8.10 10.55
N GLU A 434 7.09 -9.11 11.08
CA GLU A 434 7.09 -10.46 10.49
C GLU A 434 5.71 -11.12 10.64
N ASP A 435 5.36 -11.99 9.68
CA ASP A 435 4.12 -12.75 9.71
C ASP A 435 4.08 -13.65 10.95
N SER A 436 3.18 -13.34 11.89
CA SER A 436 2.97 -14.12 13.11
C SER A 436 1.52 -14.55 13.27
N VAL A 437 1.29 -15.58 14.09
CA VAL A 437 -0.05 -16.03 14.48
C VAL A 437 -0.44 -15.29 15.75
N PRO A 438 -1.57 -14.58 15.81
CA PRO A 438 -2.00 -13.92 17.04
C PRO A 438 -2.22 -14.94 18.15
N ASP A 439 -1.87 -14.59 19.40
CA ASP A 439 -2.04 -15.46 20.58
C ASP A 439 -3.49 -15.92 20.82
N THR A 440 -4.45 -15.17 20.25
CA THR A 440 -5.88 -15.48 20.28
C THR A 440 -6.31 -16.54 19.26
N VAL A 441 -5.41 -17.01 18.41
CA VAL A 441 -5.66 -18.05 17.41
C VAL A 441 -4.98 -19.35 17.84
N HIS A 442 -5.77 -20.29 18.34
CA HIS A 442 -5.31 -21.67 18.47
C HIS A 442 -5.39 -22.34 17.10
N HIS A 443 -4.29 -22.91 16.63
CA HIS A 443 -4.24 -23.63 15.36
C HIS A 443 -3.60 -25.00 15.50
N VAL A 444 -4.17 -25.99 14.81
CA VAL A 444 -3.72 -27.38 14.86
C VAL A 444 -3.70 -28.02 13.48
N VAL A 445 -2.85 -29.03 13.34
CA VAL A 445 -2.77 -29.90 12.17
C VAL A 445 -3.39 -31.25 12.49
N VAL A 446 -4.23 -31.77 11.60
CA VAL A 446 -4.75 -33.13 11.64
C VAL A 446 -4.18 -33.89 10.45
N PRO A 447 -3.23 -34.82 10.67
CA PRO A 447 -2.69 -35.64 9.60
C PRO A 447 -3.77 -36.55 8.99
N VAL A 448 -3.95 -36.47 7.68
CA VAL A 448 -4.87 -37.31 6.90
C VAL A 448 -4.05 -38.40 6.22
N ASN A 449 -4.02 -39.58 6.85
CA ASN A 449 -3.25 -40.72 6.38
C ASN A 449 -4.17 -41.84 5.89
N PRO A 450 -4.28 -42.07 4.57
CA PRO A 450 -5.20 -43.06 4.00
C PRO A 450 -4.71 -44.51 4.21
N LYS A 451 -3.45 -44.71 4.59
CA LYS A 451 -2.86 -46.04 4.84
C LYS A 451 -3.25 -46.55 6.24
N THR A 452 -3.34 -45.65 7.22
CA THR A 452 -3.71 -45.96 8.60
C THR A 452 -5.22 -45.85 8.84
N ASP A 453 -5.86 -44.78 8.35
CA ASP A 453 -7.32 -44.65 8.40
C ASP A 453 -7.96 -45.30 7.16
N ARG A 454 -8.49 -46.51 7.36
CA ARG A 454 -9.16 -47.32 6.32
C ARG A 454 -10.67 -47.05 6.23
N LEU A 455 -11.19 -45.98 6.84
CA LEU A 455 -12.61 -45.64 6.80
C LEU A 455 -13.13 -45.51 5.37
N TRP A 456 -12.35 -44.90 4.48
CA TRP A 456 -12.70 -44.66 3.07
C TRP A 456 -13.06 -45.94 2.31
N GLU A 457 -12.49 -47.09 2.67
CA GLU A 457 -12.81 -48.39 2.05
C GLU A 457 -14.22 -48.87 2.40
N ARG A 458 -14.76 -48.44 3.56
CA ARG A 458 -16.02 -48.93 4.15
C ARG A 458 -17.21 -48.01 3.89
N LEU A 459 -16.98 -46.76 3.46
CA LEU A 459 -18.04 -45.78 3.22
C LEU A 459 -18.92 -46.12 2.00
N GLY A 460 -18.46 -46.99 1.10
CA GLY A 460 -19.24 -47.39 -0.08
C GLY A 460 -19.53 -46.19 -0.99
N LYS A 461 -20.80 -45.88 -1.24
CA LYS A 461 -21.22 -44.68 -2.00
C LYS A 461 -21.61 -43.50 -1.11
N SER A 462 -21.56 -43.66 0.20
CA SER A 462 -22.05 -42.68 1.18
C SER A 462 -20.94 -41.71 1.62
N HIS A 463 -20.03 -41.35 0.71
CA HIS A 463 -18.94 -40.40 0.97
C HIS A 463 -19.07 -39.16 0.08
N ILE A 464 -18.29 -38.13 0.40
CA ILE A 464 -18.16 -36.91 -0.40
C ILE A 464 -17.78 -37.24 -1.85
N ARG A 465 -18.38 -36.54 -2.83
CA ARG A 465 -17.95 -36.64 -4.23
C ARG A 465 -16.56 -35.99 -4.37
N THR A 466 -15.67 -36.60 -5.14
CA THR A 466 -14.34 -36.04 -5.46
C THR A 466 -14.37 -35.19 -6.73
N ASP A 467 -13.25 -34.56 -7.08
CA ASP A 467 -13.09 -33.62 -8.19
C ASP A 467 -12.96 -34.29 -9.57
N ASP A 468 -13.25 -35.59 -9.67
CA ASP A 468 -13.14 -36.42 -10.88
C ASP A 468 -11.71 -36.43 -11.50
N VAL A 469 -10.68 -35.95 -10.80
CA VAL A 469 -9.28 -35.98 -11.29
C VAL A 469 -8.79 -37.41 -11.51
N HIS A 470 -9.36 -38.35 -10.76
CA HIS A 470 -9.07 -39.77 -10.80
C HIS A 470 -10.04 -40.58 -11.67
N ALA A 471 -10.92 -39.94 -12.45
CA ALA A 471 -11.92 -40.64 -13.27
C ALA A 471 -11.33 -41.62 -14.32
N LYS A 472 -10.03 -41.49 -14.63
CA LYS A 472 -9.29 -42.37 -15.55
C LYS A 472 -8.25 -43.26 -14.84
N ASP A 473 -8.13 -43.13 -13.52
CA ASP A 473 -7.16 -43.86 -12.71
C ASP A 473 -7.83 -45.10 -12.09
N ASN A 474 -7.05 -46.13 -11.74
CA ASN A 474 -7.56 -47.29 -10.99
C ASN A 474 -7.43 -47.04 -9.48
N THR A 475 -8.51 -46.55 -8.86
CA THR A 475 -8.56 -46.19 -7.44
C THR A 475 -9.28 -47.22 -6.56
N ARG A 476 -9.45 -48.45 -7.05
CA ARG A 476 -10.12 -49.52 -6.28
C ARG A 476 -9.33 -49.85 -5.00
N PRO A 477 -10.00 -50.11 -3.85
CA PRO A 477 -9.35 -50.59 -2.65
C PRO A 477 -8.42 -51.78 -2.93
N GLY A 478 -7.18 -51.70 -2.44
CA GLY A 478 -6.14 -52.71 -2.67
C GLY A 478 -5.23 -52.46 -3.87
N ALA A 479 -5.50 -51.47 -4.73
CA ALA A 479 -4.61 -51.11 -5.84
C ALA A 479 -3.22 -50.63 -5.39
N ASN A 480 -3.12 -50.08 -4.17
CA ASN A 480 -1.87 -49.59 -3.56
C ASN A 480 -1.07 -48.60 -4.45
N SER A 481 -1.77 -47.84 -5.30
CA SER A 481 -1.17 -46.82 -6.17
C SER A 481 -1.22 -45.42 -5.53
N PRO A 482 -0.32 -44.50 -5.93
CA PRO A 482 -0.41 -43.08 -5.54
C PRO A 482 -1.78 -42.47 -5.83
N GLU A 483 -2.40 -42.81 -6.96
CA GLU A 483 -3.72 -42.33 -7.36
C GLU A 483 -4.83 -42.83 -6.42
N MET A 484 -4.76 -44.08 -5.98
CA MET A 484 -5.69 -44.62 -4.98
C MET A 484 -5.55 -43.88 -3.65
N TRP A 485 -4.32 -43.65 -3.18
CA TRP A 485 -4.08 -42.91 -1.94
C TRP A 485 -4.57 -41.47 -2.02
N SER A 486 -4.37 -40.81 -3.16
CA SER A 486 -4.87 -39.47 -3.42
C SER A 486 -6.41 -39.41 -3.37
N GLU A 487 -7.11 -40.32 -4.04
CA GLU A 487 -8.59 -40.39 -3.98
C GLU A 487 -9.09 -40.67 -2.56
N ALA A 488 -8.43 -41.58 -1.85
CA ALA A 488 -8.74 -41.90 -0.46
C ALA A 488 -8.59 -40.69 0.48
N ILE A 489 -7.55 -39.86 0.28
CA ILE A 489 -7.36 -38.61 1.04
C ILE A 489 -8.53 -37.65 0.80
N LYS A 490 -8.95 -37.44 -0.45
CA LYS A 490 -10.09 -36.55 -0.77
C LYS A 490 -11.37 -36.99 -0.05
N ILE A 491 -11.61 -38.30 0.01
CA ILE A 491 -12.73 -38.91 0.74
C ILE A 491 -12.60 -38.65 2.25
N LEU A 492 -11.43 -38.96 2.84
CA LEU A 492 -11.18 -38.78 4.27
C LEU A 492 -11.26 -37.31 4.70
N LYS A 493 -10.78 -36.37 3.88
CA LYS A 493 -10.88 -34.93 4.16
C LYS A 493 -12.33 -34.47 4.32
N GLY A 494 -13.25 -34.98 3.50
CA GLY A 494 -14.69 -34.74 3.66
C GLY A 494 -15.23 -35.27 5.00
N GLU A 495 -14.85 -36.49 5.38
CA GLU A 495 -15.22 -37.08 6.68
C GLU A 495 -14.64 -36.30 7.86
N TYR A 496 -13.39 -35.86 7.76
CA TYR A 496 -12.69 -35.15 8.84
C TYR A 496 -13.26 -33.76 9.02
N ALA A 497 -13.71 -33.09 7.94
CA ALA A 497 -14.46 -31.84 8.04
C ALA A 497 -15.77 -32.04 8.83
N VAL A 498 -16.53 -33.09 8.53
CA VAL A 498 -17.75 -33.44 9.29
C VAL A 498 -17.44 -33.80 10.74
N ARG A 499 -16.35 -34.53 10.98
CA ARG A 499 -15.89 -34.92 12.32
C ARG A 499 -15.51 -33.70 13.15
N ALA A 500 -14.71 -32.79 12.61
CA ALA A 500 -14.33 -31.54 13.27
C ALA A 500 -15.55 -30.71 13.68
N ILE A 501 -16.54 -30.58 12.79
CA ILE A 501 -17.80 -29.88 13.07
C ILE A 501 -18.56 -30.51 14.24
N LYS A 502 -18.64 -31.85 14.27
CA LYS A 502 -19.38 -32.58 15.32
C LYS A 502 -18.63 -32.52 16.65
N GLU A 503 -17.33 -32.77 16.65
CA GLU A 503 -16.50 -32.84 17.85
C GLU A 503 -16.48 -31.49 18.59
N HIS A 504 -16.21 -30.41 17.86
CA HIS A 504 -16.16 -29.06 18.43
C HIS A 504 -17.50 -28.34 18.49
N LYS A 505 -18.60 -29.01 18.08
CA LYS A 505 -19.96 -28.44 18.05
C LYS A 505 -20.01 -27.07 17.37
N MET A 506 -19.32 -26.95 16.24
CA MET A 506 -19.12 -25.67 15.56
C MET A 506 -20.46 -25.01 15.21
N ASP A 507 -20.65 -23.80 15.69
CA ASP A 507 -21.83 -22.95 15.47
C ASP A 507 -21.61 -21.99 14.31
N GLN A 508 -20.39 -21.53 14.09
CA GLN A 508 -20.02 -20.73 12.93
C GLN A 508 -18.57 -21.00 12.48
N ALA A 509 -18.36 -21.37 11.21
CA ALA A 509 -17.00 -21.59 10.69
C ALA A 509 -16.83 -21.12 9.24
N ILE A 510 -15.61 -20.70 8.89
CA ILE A 510 -15.18 -20.57 7.50
C ILE A 510 -14.41 -21.83 7.10
N ILE A 511 -14.78 -22.44 5.98
CA ILE A 511 -14.16 -23.67 5.49
C ILE A 511 -13.47 -23.38 4.17
N PHE A 512 -12.14 -23.49 4.15
CA PHE A 512 -11.33 -23.23 2.98
C PHE A 512 -11.08 -24.51 2.18
N CYS A 513 -11.42 -24.46 0.89
CA CYS A 513 -11.06 -25.47 -0.09
C CYS A 513 -10.16 -24.83 -1.16
N ARG A 514 -9.29 -25.64 -1.77
CA ARG A 514 -8.38 -25.15 -2.82
C ARG A 514 -9.10 -24.80 -4.11
N THR A 515 -10.09 -25.60 -4.53
CA THR A 515 -10.80 -25.38 -5.79
C THR A 515 -12.30 -25.10 -5.59
N LYS A 516 -12.89 -24.45 -6.59
CA LYS A 516 -14.35 -24.24 -6.67
C LYS A 516 -15.15 -25.54 -6.68
N ILE A 517 -14.62 -26.59 -7.31
CA ILE A 517 -15.29 -27.90 -7.39
C ILE A 517 -15.30 -28.55 -6.01
N ASP A 518 -14.20 -28.42 -5.25
CA ASP A 518 -14.14 -28.93 -3.87
C ASP A 518 -15.13 -28.19 -2.96
N CYS A 519 -15.30 -26.87 -3.13
CA CYS A 519 -16.35 -26.13 -2.43
C CYS A 519 -17.74 -26.72 -2.72
N ASP A 520 -18.07 -26.90 -4.01
CA ASP A 520 -19.36 -27.43 -4.44
C ASP A 520 -19.59 -28.86 -3.92
N ASN A 521 -18.56 -29.72 -4.00
CA ASN A 521 -18.60 -31.08 -3.50
C ASN A 521 -18.86 -31.14 -1.99
N LEU A 522 -18.22 -30.25 -1.21
CA LEU A 522 -18.43 -30.18 0.23
C LEU A 522 -19.83 -29.65 0.59
N GLU A 523 -20.35 -28.65 -0.13
CA GLU A 523 -21.74 -28.19 0.04
C GLU A 523 -22.74 -29.32 -0.26
N GLN A 524 -22.55 -30.06 -1.36
CA GLN A 524 -23.38 -31.22 -1.68
C GLN A 524 -23.28 -32.31 -0.61
N TYR A 525 -22.09 -32.53 -0.05
CA TYR A 525 -21.93 -33.48 1.04
C TYR A 525 -22.68 -33.04 2.29
N PHE A 526 -22.63 -31.75 2.65
CA PHE A 526 -23.40 -31.22 3.78
C PHE A 526 -24.91 -31.26 3.53
N ILE A 527 -25.37 -31.11 2.28
CA ILE A 527 -26.77 -31.34 1.89
C ILE A 527 -27.16 -32.81 2.13
N GLN A 528 -26.31 -33.77 1.77
CA GLN A 528 -26.55 -35.20 2.04
C GLN A 528 -26.60 -35.50 3.54
N GLN A 529 -25.84 -34.77 4.36
CA GLN A 529 -25.92 -34.83 5.83
C GLN A 529 -27.17 -34.12 6.40
N GLY A 530 -28.08 -33.62 5.56
CA GLY A 530 -29.33 -32.96 5.94
C GLY A 530 -29.26 -31.43 6.03
N GLY A 531 -28.11 -30.83 5.73
CA GLY A 531 -27.83 -29.39 5.76
C GLY A 531 -27.97 -28.69 4.40
N GLY A 532 -27.05 -27.75 4.14
CA GLY A 532 -27.06 -26.93 2.93
C GLY A 532 -27.64 -25.53 3.12
N PRO A 533 -27.82 -24.76 2.02
CA PRO A 533 -28.18 -23.35 2.08
C PRO A 533 -29.52 -23.14 2.77
N ASP A 534 -30.55 -23.88 2.38
CA ASP A 534 -31.94 -23.63 2.78
C ASP A 534 -32.37 -24.36 4.06
N LYS A 535 -31.40 -24.90 4.81
CA LYS A 535 -31.63 -25.61 6.08
C LYS A 535 -31.22 -24.76 7.28
N LYS A 536 -31.80 -23.56 7.39
CA LYS A 536 -31.49 -22.60 8.46
C LYS A 536 -31.48 -23.26 9.85
N GLY A 537 -30.41 -23.06 10.60
CA GLY A 537 -30.20 -23.62 11.94
C GLY A 537 -29.71 -25.07 12.00
N HIS A 538 -29.74 -25.82 10.88
CA HIS A 538 -29.19 -27.17 10.83
C HIS A 538 -27.68 -27.17 11.11
N GLN A 539 -27.16 -28.23 11.75
CA GLN A 539 -25.74 -28.34 12.10
C GLN A 539 -24.83 -28.20 10.88
N PHE A 540 -25.26 -28.69 9.71
CA PHE A 540 -24.53 -28.59 8.43
C PHE A 540 -25.10 -27.52 7.47
N SER A 541 -25.79 -26.51 8.00
CA SER A 541 -26.25 -25.39 7.16
C SER A 541 -25.04 -24.62 6.61
N CYS A 542 -24.98 -24.46 5.29
CA CYS A 542 -23.79 -23.92 4.63
C CYS A 542 -24.12 -23.23 3.31
N VAL A 543 -23.18 -22.42 2.85
CA VAL A 543 -23.21 -21.76 1.54
C VAL A 543 -21.82 -21.70 0.94
N CYS A 544 -21.73 -21.72 -0.38
CA CYS A 544 -20.48 -21.55 -1.11
C CYS A 544 -20.17 -20.10 -1.54
N LEU A 545 -18.89 -19.76 -1.54
CA LEU A 545 -18.36 -18.51 -2.08
C LEU A 545 -17.08 -18.76 -2.88
N HIS A 546 -17.20 -18.81 -4.21
CA HIS A 546 -16.09 -18.91 -5.16
C HIS A 546 -16.46 -18.26 -6.50
N GLY A 547 -15.49 -18.16 -7.43
CA GLY A 547 -15.63 -17.36 -8.66
C GLY A 547 -16.65 -17.85 -9.70
N ASP A 548 -17.15 -19.09 -9.58
CA ASP A 548 -18.17 -19.64 -10.49
C ASP A 548 -19.61 -19.39 -9.99
N ARG A 549 -19.78 -19.01 -8.71
CA ARG A 549 -21.09 -18.59 -8.19
C ARG A 549 -21.48 -17.23 -8.74
N LYS A 550 -22.78 -17.01 -8.97
CA LYS A 550 -23.25 -15.73 -9.53
C LYS A 550 -23.00 -14.59 -8.54
N PRO A 551 -22.73 -13.35 -8.99
CA PRO A 551 -22.45 -12.23 -8.07
C PRO A 551 -23.53 -12.00 -7.01
N HIS A 552 -24.81 -12.04 -7.43
CA HIS A 552 -25.94 -11.88 -6.50
C HIS A 552 -26.01 -13.02 -5.47
N GLU A 553 -25.75 -14.26 -5.90
CA GLU A 553 -25.68 -15.43 -5.03
C GLU A 553 -24.53 -15.31 -4.02
N ARG A 554 -23.34 -14.90 -4.47
CA ARG A 554 -22.17 -14.66 -3.61
C ARG A 554 -22.49 -13.65 -2.50
N LYS A 555 -23.11 -12.54 -2.87
CA LYS A 555 -23.57 -11.51 -1.92
C LYS A 555 -24.62 -12.04 -0.95
N GLN A 556 -25.63 -12.75 -1.45
CA GLN A 556 -26.68 -13.36 -0.63
C GLN A 556 -26.10 -14.40 0.35
N ASN A 557 -25.18 -15.25 -0.12
CA ASN A 557 -24.53 -16.27 0.69
C ASN A 557 -23.70 -15.64 1.80
N LEU A 558 -22.93 -14.60 1.48
CA LEU A 558 -22.19 -13.84 2.48
C LEU A 558 -23.12 -13.23 3.54
N GLU A 559 -24.23 -12.62 3.13
CA GLU A 559 -25.23 -12.07 4.05
C GLU A 559 -25.88 -13.13 4.94
N ARG A 560 -26.23 -14.30 4.39
CA ARG A 560 -26.77 -15.44 5.15
C ARG A 560 -25.77 -15.89 6.22
N PHE A 561 -24.49 -15.95 5.89
CA PHE A 561 -23.45 -16.31 6.86
C PHE A 561 -23.27 -15.23 7.94
N LYS A 562 -23.20 -13.94 7.56
CA LYS A 562 -23.08 -12.82 8.51
C LYS A 562 -24.24 -12.74 9.50
N LYS A 563 -25.46 -13.03 9.04
CA LYS A 563 -26.67 -13.04 9.89
C LYS A 563 -26.83 -14.29 10.74
N GLY A 564 -25.96 -15.30 10.57
CA GLY A 564 -26.08 -16.59 11.25
C GLY A 564 -27.24 -17.45 10.72
N ASP A 565 -27.77 -17.17 9.51
CA ASP A 565 -28.78 -18.02 8.87
C ASP A 565 -28.21 -19.39 8.49
N VAL A 566 -26.90 -19.43 8.20
CA VAL A 566 -26.12 -20.64 7.93
C VAL A 566 -24.87 -20.64 8.79
N ARG A 567 -24.46 -21.83 9.23
CA ARG A 567 -23.30 -22.02 10.12
C ARG A 567 -21.97 -22.00 9.38
N PHE A 568 -21.93 -22.39 8.10
CA PHE A 568 -20.66 -22.53 7.38
C PHE A 568 -20.60 -21.73 6.09
N LEU A 569 -19.49 -21.01 5.91
CA LEU A 569 -19.11 -20.40 4.64
C LEU A 569 -17.97 -21.20 4.02
N ILE A 570 -18.26 -21.92 2.93
CA ILE A 570 -17.27 -22.72 2.21
C ILE A 570 -16.69 -21.87 1.08
N CYS A 571 -15.39 -21.63 1.04
CA CYS A 571 -14.79 -20.71 0.08
C CYS A 571 -13.40 -21.08 -0.40
N THR A 572 -12.98 -20.47 -1.51
CA THR A 572 -11.60 -20.47 -2.01
C THR A 572 -10.87 -19.22 -1.54
N ASP A 573 -9.53 -19.23 -1.44
CA ASP A 573 -8.73 -18.04 -1.04
C ASP A 573 -9.10 -16.77 -1.79
N VAL A 574 -9.19 -16.83 -3.12
CA VAL A 574 -9.50 -15.68 -3.97
C VAL A 574 -10.82 -15.02 -3.59
N ALA A 575 -11.82 -15.84 -3.25
CA ALA A 575 -13.13 -15.36 -2.86
C ALA A 575 -13.20 -14.92 -1.39
N ALA A 576 -12.31 -15.46 -0.56
CA ALA A 576 -12.18 -15.13 0.85
C ALA A 576 -11.36 -13.88 1.14
N ARG A 577 -10.51 -13.46 0.20
CA ARG A 577 -9.71 -12.23 0.35
C ARG A 577 -10.62 -11.03 0.57
N GLY A 578 -10.33 -10.35 1.68
CA GLY A 578 -11.03 -9.16 2.13
C GLY A 578 -12.53 -9.27 2.36
N ILE A 579 -13.05 -10.46 2.64
CA ILE A 579 -14.41 -10.51 3.20
C ILE A 579 -14.38 -9.93 4.61
N ASP A 580 -15.23 -8.93 4.85
CA ASP A 580 -15.48 -8.35 6.16
C ASP A 580 -16.31 -9.26 7.07
N ILE A 581 -15.72 -10.35 7.55
CA ILE A 581 -16.29 -11.15 8.63
C ILE A 581 -15.28 -11.16 9.76
N HIS A 582 -15.74 -10.83 10.96
CA HIS A 582 -14.93 -10.74 12.17
C HIS A 582 -15.47 -11.63 13.27
N GLY A 583 -14.57 -12.18 14.08
CA GLY A 583 -14.93 -12.93 15.29
C GLY A 583 -15.60 -14.28 15.01
N VAL A 584 -15.31 -14.90 13.86
CA VAL A 584 -15.73 -16.29 13.61
C VAL A 584 -14.99 -17.19 14.59
N PRO A 585 -15.68 -18.13 15.28
CA PRO A 585 -15.02 -18.99 16.26
C PRO A 585 -14.11 -20.05 15.63
N TYR A 586 -14.43 -20.51 14.42
CA TYR A 586 -13.75 -21.65 13.80
C TYR A 586 -13.32 -21.40 12.35
N VAL A 587 -12.18 -21.95 11.97
CA VAL A 587 -11.72 -22.11 10.58
C VAL A 587 -11.34 -23.56 10.35
N ILE A 588 -11.72 -24.11 9.19
CA ILE A 588 -11.23 -25.41 8.72
C ILE A 588 -10.51 -25.22 7.39
N ASN A 589 -9.23 -25.56 7.33
CA ASN A 589 -8.50 -25.70 6.07
C ASN A 589 -8.63 -27.15 5.60
N VAL A 590 -9.56 -27.41 4.67
CA VAL A 590 -9.71 -28.76 4.08
C VAL A 590 -8.51 -29.09 3.19
N THR A 591 -7.94 -28.07 2.56
CA THR A 591 -6.70 -28.15 1.78
C THR A 591 -5.81 -27.01 2.23
N LEU A 592 -4.50 -27.24 2.43
CA LEU A 592 -3.57 -26.15 2.71
C LEU A 592 -3.51 -25.18 1.51
N PRO A 593 -3.26 -23.87 1.73
CA PRO A 593 -3.10 -22.92 0.65
C PRO A 593 -1.85 -23.20 -0.18
N ASP A 594 -1.87 -22.78 -1.46
CA ASP A 594 -0.73 -22.92 -2.37
C ASP A 594 0.47 -22.05 -1.93
N GLU A 595 0.24 -21.00 -1.15
CA GLU A 595 1.26 -20.06 -0.67
C GLU A 595 1.16 -19.92 0.86
N LYS A 596 2.32 -19.93 1.53
CA LYS A 596 2.42 -19.88 3.00
C LYS A 596 1.81 -18.62 3.61
N GLN A 597 1.86 -17.47 2.94
CA GLN A 597 1.26 -16.23 3.43
C GLN A 597 -0.26 -16.37 3.58
N ASN A 598 -0.92 -17.02 2.61
CA ASN A 598 -2.37 -17.22 2.64
C ASN A 598 -2.81 -18.03 3.87
N TYR A 599 -1.95 -18.88 4.45
CA TYR A 599 -2.27 -19.59 5.68
C TYR A 599 -2.58 -18.63 6.83
N VAL A 600 -1.73 -17.63 7.04
CA VAL A 600 -1.91 -16.58 8.05
C VAL A 600 -3.20 -15.79 7.79
N HIS A 601 -3.49 -15.46 6.53
CA HIS A 601 -4.74 -14.80 6.14
C HIS A 601 -6.00 -15.62 6.43
N ARG A 602 -5.93 -16.95 6.26
CA ARG A 602 -7.06 -17.85 6.52
C ARG A 602 -7.33 -17.97 8.01
N ILE A 603 -6.30 -18.21 8.81
CA ILE A 603 -6.47 -18.39 10.26
C ILE A 603 -6.74 -17.06 10.98
N GLY A 604 -6.24 -15.93 10.46
CA GLY A 604 -6.53 -14.59 10.98
C GLY A 604 -8.00 -14.14 10.86
N ARG A 605 -8.89 -15.00 10.35
CA ARG A 605 -10.36 -14.83 10.37
C ARG A 605 -10.97 -15.16 11.72
N VAL A 606 -10.28 -15.95 12.55
CA VAL A 606 -10.67 -16.26 13.93
C VAL A 606 -9.81 -15.45 14.91
N GLY A 607 -10.06 -15.56 16.21
CA GLY A 607 -9.16 -14.98 17.21
C GLY A 607 -9.27 -13.46 17.41
N ARG A 608 -10.42 -12.84 17.11
CA ARG A 608 -10.54 -11.36 17.13
C ARG A 608 -11.35 -10.84 18.33
N ALA A 609 -11.05 -9.60 18.75
CA ALA A 609 -11.73 -8.91 19.85
C ALA A 609 -11.68 -9.69 21.19
N GLU A 610 -10.48 -10.16 21.55
CA GLU A 610 -10.19 -10.94 22.77
C GLU A 610 -10.94 -12.28 22.85
N ARG A 611 -11.43 -12.78 21.71
CA ARG A 611 -12.08 -14.09 21.60
C ARG A 611 -11.07 -15.08 21.07
N MET A 612 -10.95 -16.23 21.73
CA MET A 612 -10.15 -17.34 21.21
C MET A 612 -10.83 -17.92 19.97
N GLY A 613 -10.05 -18.19 18.93
CA GLY A 613 -10.47 -18.86 17.72
C GLY A 613 -9.72 -20.17 17.52
N LEU A 614 -10.36 -21.16 16.90
CA LEU A 614 -9.74 -22.43 16.54
C LEU A 614 -9.63 -22.60 15.03
N ALA A 615 -8.41 -22.80 14.53
CA ALA A 615 -8.14 -23.13 13.14
C ALA A 615 -7.64 -24.58 13.01
N ILE A 616 -8.39 -25.44 12.32
CA ILE A 616 -8.03 -26.84 12.10
C ILE A 616 -7.57 -27.02 10.66
N SER A 617 -6.38 -27.57 10.46
CA SER A 617 -5.82 -27.81 9.11
C SER A 617 -5.69 -29.31 8.84
N LEU A 618 -6.42 -29.80 7.84
CA LEU A 618 -6.34 -31.19 7.40
C LEU A 618 -5.16 -31.32 6.43
N VAL A 619 -4.14 -32.09 6.81
CA VAL A 619 -2.88 -32.19 6.06
C VAL A 619 -2.67 -33.60 5.56
N ALA A 620 -2.67 -33.79 4.24
CA ALA A 620 -2.44 -35.06 3.60
C ALA A 620 -1.00 -35.57 3.84
N THR A 621 -0.87 -36.80 4.37
CA THR A 621 0.46 -37.41 4.59
C THR A 621 1.06 -38.01 3.32
N GLU A 622 0.24 -38.25 2.29
CA GLU A 622 0.68 -38.65 0.95
C GLU A 622 0.38 -37.53 -0.04
N LYS A 623 1.10 -37.49 -1.16
CA LYS A 623 0.84 -36.49 -2.20
C LYS A 623 -0.54 -36.74 -2.82
N GLU A 624 -1.28 -35.67 -3.05
CA GLU A 624 -2.57 -35.70 -3.74
C GLU A 624 -2.38 -35.28 -5.20
N LYS A 625 -2.97 -36.02 -6.14
CA LYS A 625 -3.13 -35.55 -7.50
C LYS A 625 -4.26 -34.53 -7.51
N VAL A 626 -3.98 -33.32 -8.00
CA VAL A 626 -4.95 -32.22 -8.02
C VAL A 626 -4.99 -31.57 -9.39
N TRP A 627 -6.12 -30.95 -9.72
CA TRP A 627 -6.23 -30.10 -10.91
C TRP A 627 -5.31 -28.88 -10.83
N TYR A 628 -4.60 -28.63 -11.92
CA TYR A 628 -3.74 -27.47 -12.16
C TYR A 628 -3.83 -27.10 -13.65
N HIS A 629 -4.84 -26.29 -13.98
CA HIS A 629 -5.20 -26.03 -15.37
C HIS A 629 -4.24 -25.04 -16.04
N VAL A 630 -3.39 -25.57 -16.91
CA VAL A 630 -2.56 -24.79 -17.85
C VAL A 630 -3.19 -24.65 -19.24
N CYS A 631 -4.34 -25.30 -19.47
CA CYS A 631 -5.05 -25.22 -20.73
C CYS A 631 -5.64 -23.82 -20.99
N SER A 632 -5.81 -23.48 -22.27
CA SER A 632 -6.36 -22.19 -22.70
C SER A 632 -7.78 -21.91 -22.15
N SER A 633 -8.57 -22.96 -21.91
CA SER A 633 -9.91 -22.84 -21.33
C SER A 633 -9.92 -22.63 -19.81
N ARG A 634 -8.75 -22.64 -19.15
CA ARG A 634 -8.58 -22.52 -17.69
C ARG A 634 -9.52 -23.44 -16.91
N GLY A 635 -9.57 -24.71 -17.33
CA GLY A 635 -10.35 -25.76 -16.68
C GLY A 635 -11.79 -25.91 -17.14
N LYS A 636 -12.37 -24.95 -17.89
CA LYS A 636 -13.73 -25.11 -18.42
C LYS A 636 -13.79 -26.32 -19.37
N GLY A 637 -14.59 -27.31 -18.99
CA GLY A 637 -14.76 -28.57 -19.72
C GLY A 637 -13.49 -29.43 -19.82
N CYS A 638 -12.51 -29.21 -18.95
CA CYS A 638 -11.25 -29.96 -19.00
C CYS A 638 -11.39 -31.35 -18.37
N TYR A 639 -10.89 -32.38 -19.07
CA TYR A 639 -10.87 -33.78 -18.62
C TYR A 639 -9.47 -34.43 -18.82
N ASN A 640 -8.44 -33.59 -18.95
CA ASN A 640 -7.06 -34.02 -19.19
C ASN A 640 -6.33 -34.27 -17.86
N THR A 641 -6.49 -35.48 -17.33
CA THR A 641 -5.98 -35.92 -16.02
C THR A 641 -4.49 -36.29 -16.01
N ARG A 642 -3.76 -36.04 -17.11
CA ARG A 642 -2.30 -36.23 -17.14
C ARG A 642 -1.60 -35.12 -16.34
N LEU A 643 -0.35 -35.36 -15.93
CA LEU A 643 0.45 -34.36 -15.25
C LEU A 643 0.83 -33.21 -16.19
N LYS A 644 1.02 -32.01 -15.64
CA LYS A 644 1.44 -30.80 -16.39
C LYS A 644 2.71 -31.05 -17.21
N GLU A 645 3.67 -31.78 -16.65
CA GLU A 645 4.90 -32.18 -17.34
C GLU A 645 4.65 -33.09 -18.55
N ASP A 646 3.55 -33.84 -18.56
CA ASP A 646 3.08 -34.68 -19.67
C ASP A 646 2.04 -33.97 -20.58
N GLY A 647 2.03 -32.63 -20.57
CA GLY A 647 1.07 -31.82 -21.33
C GLY A 647 -0.38 -31.97 -20.83
N GLY A 648 -0.55 -32.34 -19.57
CA GLY A 648 -1.83 -32.46 -18.89
C GLY A 648 -2.20 -31.26 -18.04
N CYS A 649 -3.21 -31.43 -17.20
CA CYS A 649 -3.75 -30.37 -16.33
C CYS A 649 -3.78 -30.78 -14.85
N THR A 650 -2.89 -31.67 -14.41
CA THR A 650 -2.77 -32.07 -12.99
C THR A 650 -1.36 -31.91 -12.46
N ILE A 651 -1.20 -31.82 -11.15
CA ILE A 651 0.09 -31.90 -10.44
C ILE A 651 -0.05 -32.80 -9.21
N TRP A 652 1.08 -33.23 -8.67
CA TRP A 652 1.14 -33.82 -7.33
C TRP A 652 1.33 -32.71 -6.30
N TYR A 653 0.33 -32.52 -5.45
CA TYR A 653 0.28 -31.57 -4.36
C TYR A 653 0.84 -32.19 -3.09
N ASN A 654 1.86 -31.58 -2.50
CA ASN A 654 2.59 -32.11 -1.35
C ASN A 654 2.32 -31.26 -0.11
N GLU A 655 1.24 -31.57 0.61
CA GLU A 655 0.84 -30.76 1.77
C GLU A 655 1.83 -30.85 2.94
N MET A 656 2.58 -31.94 3.08
CA MET A 656 3.65 -32.03 4.09
C MET A 656 4.78 -31.02 3.83
N GLN A 657 5.11 -30.78 2.56
CA GLN A 657 6.08 -29.76 2.20
C GLN A 657 5.51 -28.35 2.44
N LEU A 658 4.25 -28.11 2.04
CA LEU A 658 3.60 -26.82 2.29
C LEU A 658 3.48 -26.52 3.78
N LEU A 659 3.20 -27.54 4.60
CA LEU A 659 3.21 -27.42 6.06
C LEU A 659 4.61 -27.01 6.56
N SER A 660 5.67 -27.67 6.09
CA SER A 660 7.05 -27.29 6.45
C SER A 660 7.38 -25.85 6.06
N GLU A 661 6.94 -25.40 4.88
CA GLU A 661 7.15 -24.01 4.43
C GLU A 661 6.37 -23.00 5.28
N ILE A 662 5.17 -23.38 5.76
CA ILE A 662 4.36 -22.59 6.70
C ILE A 662 5.03 -22.52 8.08
N GLU A 663 5.49 -23.66 8.62
CA GLU A 663 6.15 -23.74 9.92
C GLU A 663 7.48 -22.97 9.94
N GLU A 664 8.27 -23.05 8.86
CA GLU A 664 9.46 -22.24 8.68
C GLU A 664 9.12 -20.74 8.63
N HIS A 665 8.03 -20.38 7.93
CA HIS A 665 7.60 -19.00 7.81
C HIS A 665 7.11 -18.38 9.11
N LEU A 666 6.44 -19.18 9.94
CA LEU A 666 5.95 -18.79 11.26
C LEU A 666 6.99 -18.98 12.37
N ASN A 667 8.13 -19.59 12.04
CA ASN A 667 9.16 -19.99 12.99
C ASN A 667 8.60 -20.79 14.18
N CYS A 668 7.64 -21.69 13.91
CA CYS A 668 7.01 -22.54 14.92
C CYS A 668 6.59 -23.89 14.34
N THR A 669 6.51 -24.91 15.18
CA THR A 669 5.90 -26.20 14.82
C THR A 669 4.45 -26.20 15.27
N ILE A 670 3.53 -26.48 14.35
CA ILE A 670 2.09 -26.46 14.64
C ILE A 670 1.71 -27.78 15.32
N SER A 671 1.02 -27.69 16.46
CA SER A 671 0.57 -28.85 17.23
C SER A 671 -0.27 -29.80 16.37
N GLN A 672 0.07 -31.09 16.40
CA GLN A 672 -0.67 -32.14 15.70
C GLN A 672 -1.71 -32.78 16.63
N VAL A 673 -2.88 -33.07 16.06
CA VAL A 673 -3.99 -33.74 16.74
C VAL A 673 -4.36 -34.99 15.98
N GLU A 674 -4.71 -36.03 16.74
CA GLU A 674 -5.10 -37.33 16.19
C GLU A 674 -6.36 -37.25 15.31
N PRO A 675 -6.62 -38.27 14.47
CA PRO A 675 -7.80 -38.32 13.60
C PRO A 675 -9.16 -38.18 14.30
N ASP A 676 -9.25 -38.37 15.62
CA ASP A 676 -10.50 -38.10 16.36
C ASP A 676 -10.75 -36.61 16.59
N ILE A 677 -9.79 -35.74 16.25
CA ILE A 677 -9.86 -34.27 16.28
C ILE A 677 -10.16 -33.74 17.68
N LYS A 678 -9.68 -34.44 18.72
CA LYS A 678 -9.75 -33.95 20.09
C LYS A 678 -8.59 -33.01 20.38
N VAL A 679 -8.82 -31.72 20.16
CA VAL A 679 -7.85 -30.68 20.52
C VAL A 679 -7.72 -30.63 22.05
N PRO A 680 -6.51 -30.82 22.62
CA PRO A 680 -6.28 -30.70 24.05
C PRO A 680 -6.73 -29.32 24.56
N VAL A 681 -7.44 -29.32 25.68
CA VAL A 681 -7.73 -28.08 26.41
C VAL A 681 -6.51 -27.81 27.28
N ASP A 682 -5.64 -26.87 26.89
CA ASP A 682 -4.43 -26.57 27.66
C ASP A 682 -4.78 -26.26 29.14
N GLU A 683 -4.02 -26.85 30.07
CA GLU A 683 -4.21 -26.71 31.52
C GLU A 683 -4.12 -25.26 32.01
N PHE A 684 -3.56 -24.36 31.21
CA PHE A 684 -3.47 -22.92 31.50
C PHE A 684 -4.74 -22.13 31.18
N ASP A 685 -5.66 -22.69 30.39
CA ASP A 685 -6.76 -21.95 29.77
C ASP A 685 -8.10 -22.61 30.12
N GLY A 686 -8.53 -22.41 31.37
CA GLY A 686 -9.78 -22.94 31.91
C GLY A 686 -10.96 -22.77 30.96
N LYS A 687 -11.55 -23.89 30.50
CA LYS A 687 -12.75 -23.97 29.64
C LYS A 687 -12.80 -22.89 28.55
N VAL A 688 -11.76 -22.76 27.72
CA VAL A 688 -11.84 -21.92 26.52
C VAL A 688 -12.98 -22.43 25.63
N THR A 689 -14.02 -21.60 25.51
CA THR A 689 -15.08 -21.79 24.52
C THR A 689 -14.76 -20.88 23.35
N TYR A 690 -14.32 -21.43 22.23
CA TYR A 690 -13.97 -20.63 21.05
C TYR A 690 -15.14 -19.75 20.61
N GLY A 691 -14.87 -18.49 20.29
CA GLY A 691 -15.87 -17.45 20.01
C GLY A 691 -16.38 -16.68 21.22
N GLN A 692 -16.21 -17.17 22.44
CA GLN A 692 -16.48 -16.37 23.64
C GLN A 692 -15.30 -15.47 23.94
N LYS A 693 -15.57 -14.26 24.44
CA LYS A 693 -14.50 -13.42 25.00
C LYS A 693 -13.81 -14.24 26.07
N ARG A 694 -12.48 -14.15 26.15
CA ARG A 694 -11.74 -14.70 27.28
C ARG A 694 -12.44 -14.16 28.53
N ALA A 695 -13.18 -15.01 29.24
CA ALA A 695 -13.67 -14.65 30.55
C ALA A 695 -12.39 -14.32 31.28
N ALA A 696 -12.20 -13.04 31.64
CA ALA A 696 -11.05 -12.63 32.42
C ALA A 696 -11.02 -13.57 33.61
N GLY A 697 -10.18 -14.61 33.50
CA GLY A 697 -10.07 -15.62 34.51
C GLY A 697 -9.72 -14.82 35.72
N GLY A 698 -10.60 -14.81 36.70
CA GLY A 698 -10.38 -14.19 38.00
C GLY A 698 -9.29 -14.92 38.77
N GLY A 699 -8.18 -15.27 38.12
CA GLY A 699 -6.87 -15.32 38.74
C GLY A 699 -6.65 -13.92 39.30
N SER A 700 -7.01 -13.78 40.58
CA SER A 700 -6.80 -12.63 41.42
C SER A 700 -5.61 -11.81 40.90
N TYR A 701 -5.84 -10.56 40.51
CA TYR A 701 -4.85 -9.61 39.97
C TYR A 701 -3.47 -9.71 40.65
N LYS A 702 -3.45 -10.13 41.92
CA LYS A 702 -2.26 -10.49 42.69
C LYS A 702 -1.24 -11.35 41.93
N GLY A 703 -1.66 -12.42 41.26
CA GLY A 703 -0.73 -13.33 40.56
C GLY A 703 -0.14 -12.75 39.27
N HIS A 704 -0.90 -11.92 38.56
CA HIS A 704 -0.42 -11.29 37.32
C HIS A 704 0.60 -10.19 37.62
N VAL A 705 0.43 -9.45 38.72
CA VAL A 705 1.42 -8.49 39.22
C VAL A 705 2.72 -9.21 39.59
N ASP A 706 2.65 -10.35 40.27
CA ASP A 706 3.84 -11.12 40.65
C ASP A 706 4.60 -11.68 39.43
N ILE A 707 3.88 -12.11 38.38
CA ILE A 707 4.48 -12.62 37.13
C ILE A 707 5.07 -11.50 36.28
N LEU A 708 4.41 -10.33 36.21
CA LEU A 708 4.88 -9.19 35.41
C LEU A 708 5.95 -8.37 36.12
N ALA A 709 6.04 -8.42 37.46
CA ALA A 709 6.99 -7.63 38.22
C ALA A 709 8.45 -7.76 37.73
N PRO A 710 8.98 -8.95 37.41
CA PRO A 710 10.32 -9.09 36.84
C PRO A 710 10.46 -8.40 35.48
N THR A 711 9.50 -8.60 34.56
CA THR A 711 9.52 -8.01 33.21
C THR A 711 9.39 -6.48 33.26
N VAL A 712 8.55 -5.96 34.15
CA VAL A 712 8.39 -4.52 34.36
C VAL A 712 9.65 -3.92 34.98
N GLN A 713 10.33 -4.63 35.89
CA GLN A 713 11.62 -4.19 36.43
C GLN A 713 12.71 -4.17 35.35
N GLU A 714 12.74 -5.17 34.46
CA GLU A 714 13.67 -5.22 33.34
C GLU A 714 13.43 -4.08 32.34
N LEU A 715 12.17 -3.82 31.98
CA LEU A 715 11.77 -2.68 31.14
C LEU A 715 12.18 -1.34 31.77
N ALA A 716 11.92 -1.15 33.06
CA ALA A 716 12.33 0.07 33.78
C ALA A 716 13.86 0.22 33.84
N ALA A 717 14.61 -0.89 33.93
CA ALA A 717 16.07 -0.87 33.89
C ALA A 717 16.58 -0.47 32.50
N LEU A 718 16.02 -1.04 31.44
CA LEU A 718 16.36 -0.71 30.04
C LEU A 718 16.00 0.74 29.71
N GLU A 719 14.84 1.23 30.14
CA GLU A 719 14.44 2.63 29.97
C GLU A 719 15.43 3.57 30.67
N LYS A 720 15.78 3.26 31.92
CA LYS A 720 16.77 4.04 32.67
C LYS A 720 18.14 4.02 32.00
N GLU A 721 18.58 2.88 31.48
CA GLU A 721 19.84 2.76 30.76
C GLU A 721 19.83 3.59 29.47
N ALA A 722 18.74 3.54 28.70
CA ALA A 722 18.57 4.35 27.49
C ALA A 722 18.59 5.86 27.81
N GLN A 723 17.85 6.30 28.84
CA GLN A 723 17.84 7.69 29.29
C GLN A 723 19.23 8.13 29.83
N THR A 724 19.91 7.27 30.58
CA THR A 724 21.25 7.55 31.11
C THR A 724 22.28 7.64 29.99
N SER A 725 22.22 6.73 29.02
CA SER A 725 23.04 6.76 27.80
C SER A 725 22.81 8.04 27.01
N PHE A 726 21.55 8.45 26.81
CA PHE A 726 21.20 9.71 26.16
C PHE A 726 21.80 10.92 26.88
N LEU A 727 21.70 10.96 28.22
CA LEU A 727 22.33 12.01 29.03
C LEU A 727 23.86 11.98 28.89
N HIS A 728 24.49 10.81 28.98
CA HIS A 728 25.94 10.69 28.83
C HIS A 728 26.42 11.14 27.44
N LEU A 729 25.67 10.82 26.38
CA LEU A 729 25.93 11.30 25.02
C LEU A 729 25.78 12.82 24.92
N GLY A 730 24.75 13.40 25.55
CA GLY A 730 24.52 14.84 25.58
C GLY A 730 25.55 15.63 26.41
N TYR A 731 26.15 15.01 27.42
CA TYR A 731 27.12 15.63 28.34
C TYR A 731 28.58 15.22 28.06
N LEU A 732 28.89 14.72 26.86
CA LEU A 732 30.29 14.55 26.44
C LEU A 732 30.99 15.92 26.49
N PRO A 733 32.14 16.07 27.19
CA PRO A 733 32.68 17.38 27.59
C PRO A 733 33.09 18.35 26.46
N ASN A 734 32.86 18.03 25.18
CA ASN A 734 33.32 18.83 24.05
C ASN A 734 32.29 18.96 22.90
N GLN A 735 30.98 18.72 23.11
CA GLN A 735 29.99 18.94 22.06
C GLN A 735 28.82 19.84 22.49
N LEU A 736 28.97 21.13 22.14
CA LEU A 736 28.00 22.07 21.56
C LEU A 736 26.59 22.31 22.16
N PHE A 737 26.21 21.76 23.32
CA PHE A 737 24.90 22.07 23.93
C PHE A 737 24.94 23.10 25.08
N ARG A 738 25.79 24.14 24.99
CA ARG A 738 25.87 25.22 26.01
C ARG A 738 25.02 26.46 25.72
N THR A 739 24.02 26.39 24.84
CA THR A 739 23.17 27.55 24.50
C THR A 739 21.66 27.29 24.56
N PHE A 740 21.24 26.31 25.35
CA PHE A 740 19.92 26.34 25.98
C PHE A 740 20.09 26.88 27.40
#